data_AF-A0A1E2VA75-F1
#
_entry.id   AF-A0A1E2VA75-F1
#
_cell.length_a   1.000
_cell.length_b   1.000
_cell.length_c   1.000
_cell.angle_alpha   90.00
_cell.angle_beta   90.00
_cell.angle_gamma   90.00
#
_symmetry.space_group_name_H-M   'P 1'
#
loop_
_entity.id
_entity.type
_entity.pdbx_description
1 polymer ?
#
loop_
_entity_poly.entity_id
_entity_poly.type
_entity_poly.pdbx_seq_one_letter_code
_entity_poly.pdbx_strand_id
1 'polypeptide(L)'
;MRWNIFRRKPQHRDQKGGDGSPGVSLAREGNEQIQRLSEAVEKEPWSINFLQLIWTAGPVTVIGLYGGYYVGYGKAPPAQTLIYFTSFTVLSGVLGLLAKVIYNMTRGQEREDAEENFRETIDKLADLILGVRDLIVDSQDGEARQREAALQLLRKVNLSAEGVAFACQELTGDAELARLLSRIDTYRRAGLYSRVKDLETSYRERIETALVYLQESSPEAASVLRERFQGKAPHLERGVPRDEHFIERTLAAIEEDNDLIMTLQDVEEMLILAFEMLCGREIPMLTFHYSGRWRLAKALDTLEDRRSRYRIAQARGSNRIRALASYLVDQDIASTERLPSGLAAETLCERLDEVLTELAARVHHLASQVRRGWLQELPELRRLSDILGASAKLYKSARTAYQQVGKAHAALLEASEEWNRLSQDLAIDSSRLHLGPGRRGLRIIERVTRLDNEQRLEISAQLAHYMRGEQVERRGRRLFTRRNGSVRALTIESAKRLAIEIAVVMEPYIHLSRPMVQRGFESTNATYLGGLEPDMSASEKVALGMSMAKEVEQDLGPPAEHLAVVLVRHYQVALSEGAQEFLHSTYGARRKVLEVIGNYSPGEARAVSFLSLRPPLVPKPRQEWYRALVRARQQLG
;
A
#
# COMPACT_ATOMS: atom_id res chain seq x y z
N MET A 1 -16.69 4.38 -47.55
CA MET A 1 -15.23 4.38 -47.77
C MET A 1 -14.59 3.57 -46.64
N ARG A 2 -14.13 2.35 -46.94
CA ARG A 2 -13.54 1.40 -45.99
C ARG A 2 -12.03 1.67 -45.88
N TRP A 3 -11.50 1.80 -44.67
CA TRP A 3 -10.05 1.79 -44.42
C TRP A 3 -9.68 0.54 -43.63
N ASN A 4 -9.01 -0.38 -44.33
CA ASN A 4 -8.41 -1.60 -43.80
C ASN A 4 -7.06 -1.25 -43.14
N ILE A 5 -6.92 -1.47 -41.83
CA ILE A 5 -5.62 -1.48 -41.16
C ILE A 5 -5.16 -2.94 -41.07
N PHE A 6 -4.10 -3.25 -41.81
CA PHE A 6 -3.44 -4.55 -41.83
C PHE A 6 -2.87 -4.89 -40.45
N ARG A 7 -3.52 -5.84 -39.75
CA ARG A 7 -2.88 -6.64 -38.70
C ARG A 7 -1.85 -7.57 -39.34
N ARG A 8 -0.57 -7.21 -39.28
CA ARG A 8 0.52 -8.17 -39.54
C ARG A 8 0.59 -9.14 -38.36
N LYS A 9 0.20 -10.40 -38.61
CA LYS A 9 0.56 -11.54 -37.74
C LYS A 9 2.10 -11.67 -37.75
N PRO A 10 2.78 -11.84 -36.60
CA PRO A 10 4.18 -12.22 -36.62
C PRO A 10 4.27 -13.65 -37.16
N GLN A 11 5.05 -13.83 -38.23
CA GLN A 11 5.40 -15.13 -38.78
C GLN A 11 6.29 -15.87 -37.77
N HIS A 12 5.79 -16.98 -37.21
CA HIS A 12 6.63 -18.00 -36.59
C HIS A 12 7.58 -18.56 -37.65
N ARG A 13 8.86 -18.16 -37.57
CA ARG A 13 9.94 -18.79 -38.34
C ARG A 13 10.62 -19.78 -37.41
N ASP A 14 10.24 -21.05 -37.54
CA ASP A 14 10.94 -22.16 -36.89
C ASP A 14 12.36 -22.27 -37.46
N GLN A 15 13.34 -21.71 -36.76
CA GLN A 15 14.73 -22.13 -36.91
C GLN A 15 15.02 -23.23 -35.89
N LYS A 16 15.01 -24.48 -36.38
CA LYS A 16 15.68 -25.60 -35.71
C LYS A 16 17.19 -25.39 -35.85
N GLY A 17 17.84 -25.01 -34.76
CA GLY A 17 19.29 -25.07 -34.58
C GLY A 17 19.56 -25.46 -33.13
N GLY A 18 20.17 -26.63 -32.93
CA GLY A 18 20.44 -27.17 -31.61
C GLY A 18 21.68 -26.55 -30.96
N ASP A 19 21.63 -26.39 -29.64
CA ASP A 19 22.61 -26.99 -28.73
C ASP A 19 21.97 -27.10 -27.33
N GLY A 20 22.06 -28.30 -26.74
CA GLY A 20 21.33 -28.71 -25.53
C GLY A 20 22.05 -28.33 -24.24
N SER A 21 22.28 -27.04 -24.00
CA SER A 21 22.90 -26.52 -22.78
C SER A 21 21.89 -25.80 -21.88
N PRO A 22 22.03 -25.82 -20.54
CA PRO A 22 21.01 -25.31 -19.60
C PRO A 22 20.97 -23.77 -19.63
N GLY A 23 20.22 -23.19 -20.57
CA GLY A 23 20.04 -21.74 -20.72
C GLY A 23 18.74 -21.20 -20.10
N VAL A 24 18.78 -19.93 -19.69
CA VAL A 24 17.67 -19.21 -19.06
C VAL A 24 16.81 -18.53 -20.12
N SER A 25 15.54 -18.94 -20.29
CA SER A 25 14.69 -18.56 -21.42
C SER A 25 13.64 -17.46 -21.18
N LEU A 26 13.75 -16.31 -21.85
CA LEU A 26 12.73 -15.24 -21.80
C LEU A 26 11.56 -15.53 -22.77
N ALA A 27 10.34 -15.59 -22.25
CA ALA A 27 9.10 -15.68 -23.03
C ALA A 27 7.98 -14.94 -22.31
N ARG A 28 7.08 -14.30 -23.07
CA ARG A 28 5.83 -13.70 -22.56
C ARG A 28 4.83 -14.82 -22.27
N GLU A 29 4.49 -15.04 -21.01
CA GLU A 29 3.40 -15.94 -20.63
C GLU A 29 2.10 -15.12 -20.53
N GLY A 30 1.24 -15.25 -21.54
CA GLY A 30 -0.04 -14.53 -21.61
C GLY A 30 -1.04 -15.09 -20.60
N ASN A 31 -1.01 -14.63 -19.37
CA ASN A 31 -2.00 -14.95 -18.33
C ASN A 31 -3.37 -14.26 -18.53
N GLU A 32 -3.55 -13.53 -19.64
CA GLU A 32 -4.82 -12.86 -20.00
C GLU A 32 -6.03 -13.83 -20.00
N GLN A 33 -5.84 -15.13 -20.26
CA GLN A 33 -6.95 -16.07 -20.32
C GLN A 33 -7.52 -16.44 -18.95
N ILE A 34 -6.70 -16.57 -17.91
CA ILE A 34 -7.16 -16.90 -16.55
C ILE A 34 -7.78 -15.65 -15.89
N GLN A 35 -7.19 -14.48 -16.15
CA GLN A 35 -7.64 -13.20 -15.60
C GLN A 35 -8.96 -12.71 -16.24
N ARG A 36 -9.16 -12.94 -17.55
CA ARG A 36 -10.45 -12.68 -18.20
C ARG A 36 -11.55 -13.63 -17.73
N LEU A 37 -11.20 -14.87 -17.37
CA LEU A 37 -12.14 -15.83 -16.78
C LEU A 37 -12.57 -15.42 -15.37
N SER A 38 -11.67 -14.88 -14.53
CA SER A 38 -12.06 -14.33 -13.22
C SER A 38 -12.84 -13.02 -13.33
N GLU A 39 -12.46 -12.13 -14.25
CA GLU A 39 -13.18 -10.86 -14.48
C GLU A 39 -14.58 -11.03 -15.09
N ALA A 40 -14.77 -12.06 -15.92
CA ALA A 40 -16.09 -12.41 -16.46
C ALA A 40 -17.03 -12.93 -15.37
N VAL A 41 -16.50 -13.63 -14.36
CA VAL A 41 -17.28 -14.13 -13.22
C VAL A 41 -17.66 -13.00 -12.26
N GLU A 42 -16.81 -11.97 -12.12
CA GLU A 42 -17.10 -10.79 -11.27
C GLU A 42 -18.09 -9.79 -11.90
N LYS A 43 -18.20 -9.74 -13.24
CA LYS A 43 -18.98 -8.71 -13.96
C LYS A 43 -20.36 -9.16 -14.46
N GLU A 44 -20.76 -10.42 -14.32
CA GLU A 44 -22.12 -10.79 -14.68
C GLU A 44 -23.12 -10.30 -13.62
N PRO A 45 -24.08 -9.42 -13.97
CA PRO A 45 -25.16 -9.12 -13.07
C PRO A 45 -25.86 -10.43 -12.75
N TRP A 46 -26.01 -10.73 -11.45
CA TRP A 46 -26.59 -11.97 -10.96
C TRP A 46 -28.00 -12.27 -11.50
N SER A 47 -28.67 -11.29 -12.12
CA SER A 47 -29.90 -11.47 -12.90
C SER A 47 -29.71 -12.40 -14.11
N ILE A 48 -28.54 -12.42 -14.75
CA ILE A 48 -28.19 -13.30 -15.87
C ILE A 48 -27.92 -14.73 -15.37
N ASN A 49 -27.16 -14.87 -14.27
CA ASN A 49 -26.98 -16.15 -13.57
C ASN A 49 -28.31 -16.72 -13.05
N PHE A 50 -29.23 -15.85 -12.60
CA PHE A 50 -30.59 -16.24 -12.19
C PHE A 50 -31.45 -16.68 -13.38
N LEU A 51 -31.36 -16.00 -14.53
CA LEU A 51 -32.03 -16.42 -15.76
C LEU A 51 -31.48 -17.78 -16.25
N GLN A 52 -30.17 -18.01 -16.15
CA GLN A 52 -29.55 -19.31 -16.42
C GLN A 52 -29.99 -20.39 -15.42
N LEU A 53 -30.11 -20.07 -14.14
CA LEU A 53 -30.61 -20.99 -13.11
C LEU A 53 -32.08 -21.34 -13.33
N ILE A 54 -32.93 -20.38 -13.72
CA ILE A 54 -34.32 -20.62 -14.10
C ILE A 54 -34.41 -21.45 -15.38
N TRP A 55 -33.56 -21.16 -16.36
CA TRP A 55 -33.50 -21.89 -17.63
C TRP A 55 -33.02 -23.34 -17.46
N THR A 56 -32.05 -23.57 -16.57
CA THR A 56 -31.52 -24.90 -16.26
C THR A 56 -32.42 -25.69 -15.30
N ALA A 57 -33.07 -25.02 -14.35
CA ALA A 57 -33.94 -25.69 -13.37
C ALA A 57 -35.33 -26.01 -13.93
N GLY A 58 -35.85 -25.27 -14.93
CA GLY A 58 -37.21 -25.47 -15.48
C GLY A 58 -37.24 -26.18 -16.85
N PRO A 59 -36.97 -25.50 -17.96
CA PRO A 59 -37.04 -26.09 -19.31
C PRO A 59 -36.14 -27.31 -19.48
N VAL A 60 -34.89 -27.26 -18.99
CA VAL A 60 -33.90 -28.34 -19.20
C VAL A 60 -34.25 -29.60 -18.40
N THR A 61 -34.75 -29.47 -17.18
CA THR A 61 -35.24 -30.62 -16.39
C THR A 61 -36.51 -31.22 -16.99
N VAL A 62 -37.43 -30.39 -17.53
CA VAL A 62 -38.61 -30.89 -18.25
C VAL A 62 -38.20 -31.64 -19.52
N ILE A 63 -37.24 -31.10 -20.30
CA ILE A 63 -36.68 -31.78 -21.49
C ILE A 63 -35.95 -33.07 -21.10
N GLY A 64 -35.16 -33.04 -20.02
CA GLY A 64 -34.45 -34.20 -19.50
C GLY A 64 -35.38 -35.29 -18.98
N LEU A 65 -36.46 -34.90 -18.29
CA LEU A 65 -37.53 -35.82 -17.89
C LEU A 65 -38.21 -36.41 -19.12
N TYR A 66 -38.58 -35.58 -20.10
CA TYR A 66 -39.24 -36.04 -21.32
C TYR A 66 -38.36 -37.01 -22.11
N GLY A 67 -37.09 -36.65 -22.33
CA GLY A 67 -36.12 -37.47 -23.05
C GLY A 67 -35.76 -38.75 -22.33
N GLY A 68 -35.47 -38.68 -21.02
CA GLY A 68 -35.13 -39.86 -20.21
C GLY A 68 -36.29 -40.84 -20.09
N TYR A 69 -37.52 -40.34 -19.91
CA TYR A 69 -38.71 -41.18 -19.83
C TYR A 69 -39.06 -41.80 -21.18
N TYR A 70 -38.89 -41.06 -22.27
CA TYR A 70 -39.11 -41.55 -23.63
C TYR A 70 -38.08 -42.62 -24.03
N VAL A 71 -36.80 -42.44 -23.69
CA VAL A 71 -35.75 -43.43 -23.93
C VAL A 71 -35.94 -44.69 -23.07
N GLY A 72 -36.34 -44.54 -21.80
CA GLY A 72 -36.51 -45.66 -20.87
C GLY A 72 -37.79 -46.48 -21.07
N TYR A 73 -38.89 -45.83 -21.47
CA TYR A 73 -40.22 -46.45 -21.49
C TYR A 73 -40.96 -46.34 -22.84
N GLY A 74 -40.36 -45.70 -23.85
CA GLY A 74 -40.93 -45.59 -25.21
C GLY A 74 -42.20 -44.75 -25.31
N LYS A 75 -42.58 -44.02 -24.26
CA LYS A 75 -43.80 -43.22 -24.18
C LYS A 75 -43.58 -41.93 -23.41
N ALA A 76 -44.43 -40.94 -23.67
CA ALA A 76 -44.38 -39.68 -22.93
C ALA A 76 -44.67 -39.89 -21.43
N PRO A 77 -44.03 -39.12 -20.54
CA PRO A 77 -44.27 -39.21 -19.10
C PRO A 77 -45.73 -38.92 -18.73
N PRO A 78 -46.32 -39.63 -17.74
CA PRO A 78 -47.66 -39.36 -17.26
C PRO A 78 -47.80 -37.93 -16.72
N ALA A 79 -48.96 -37.31 -16.93
CA ALA A 79 -49.23 -35.93 -16.50
C ALA A 79 -48.96 -35.70 -15.01
N GLN A 80 -49.22 -36.70 -14.16
CA GLN A 80 -48.95 -36.65 -12.72
C GLN A 80 -47.45 -36.49 -12.40
N THR A 81 -46.57 -37.18 -13.11
CA THR A 81 -45.10 -37.09 -12.93
C THR A 81 -44.58 -35.74 -13.39
N LEU A 82 -45.12 -35.22 -14.50
CA LEU A 82 -44.78 -33.92 -15.05
C LEU A 82 -45.19 -32.79 -14.08
N ILE A 83 -46.43 -32.85 -13.58
CA ILE A 83 -46.94 -31.90 -12.58
C ILE A 83 -46.10 -31.95 -11.30
N TYR A 84 -45.78 -33.13 -10.78
CA TYR A 84 -44.96 -33.27 -9.57
C TYR A 84 -43.59 -32.61 -9.72
N PHE A 85 -42.88 -32.91 -10.81
CA PHE A 85 -41.54 -32.36 -11.05
C PHE A 85 -41.57 -30.85 -11.27
N THR A 86 -42.53 -30.35 -12.06
CA THR A 86 -42.69 -28.90 -12.26
C THR A 86 -43.03 -28.19 -10.94
N SER A 87 -43.91 -28.77 -10.12
CA SER A 87 -44.28 -28.22 -8.81
C SER A 87 -43.09 -28.18 -7.85
N PHE A 88 -42.31 -29.26 -7.79
CA PHE A 88 -41.11 -29.36 -6.96
C PHE A 88 -40.05 -28.34 -7.38
N THR A 89 -39.77 -28.22 -8.67
CA THR A 89 -38.83 -27.21 -9.21
C THR A 89 -39.26 -25.78 -8.86
N VAL A 90 -40.53 -25.45 -9.05
CA VAL A 90 -41.06 -24.10 -8.74
C VAL A 90 -40.94 -23.85 -7.23
N LEU A 91 -41.33 -24.81 -6.39
CA LEU A 91 -41.25 -24.69 -4.94
C LEU A 91 -39.81 -24.51 -4.46
N SER A 92 -38.87 -25.31 -4.96
CA SER A 92 -37.43 -25.18 -4.65
C SER A 92 -36.85 -23.84 -5.13
N GLY A 93 -37.27 -23.35 -6.29
CA GLY A 93 -36.89 -22.02 -6.79
C GLY A 93 -37.39 -20.89 -5.89
N VAL A 94 -38.64 -20.97 -5.42
CA VAL A 94 -39.23 -20.01 -4.48
C VAL A 94 -38.53 -20.06 -3.12
N LEU A 95 -38.26 -21.26 -2.58
CA LEU A 95 -37.51 -21.46 -1.33
C LEU A 95 -36.08 -20.88 -1.42
N GLY A 96 -35.39 -21.08 -2.54
CA GLY A 96 -34.08 -20.49 -2.79
C GLY A 96 -34.11 -18.96 -2.83
N LEU A 97 -35.16 -18.38 -3.41
CA LEU A 97 -35.37 -16.93 -3.46
C LEU A 97 -35.63 -16.36 -2.07
N LEU A 98 -36.50 -17.02 -1.29
CA LEU A 98 -36.76 -16.67 0.11
C LEU A 98 -35.50 -16.76 0.99
N ALA A 99 -34.73 -17.85 0.90
CA ALA A 99 -33.48 -18.01 1.62
C ALA A 99 -32.47 -16.89 1.31
N LYS A 100 -32.41 -16.45 0.05
CA LYS A 100 -31.52 -15.37 -0.39
C LYS A 100 -32.00 -13.99 0.06
N VAL A 101 -33.31 -13.74 0.04
CA VAL A 101 -33.89 -12.50 0.60
C VAL A 101 -33.59 -12.41 2.09
N ILE A 102 -33.80 -13.50 2.84
CA ILE A 102 -33.46 -13.57 4.26
C ILE A 102 -31.96 -13.34 4.48
N TYR A 103 -31.11 -13.98 3.68
CA TYR A 103 -29.64 -13.80 3.74
C TYR A 103 -29.19 -12.36 3.45
N ASN A 104 -29.81 -11.69 2.48
CA ASN A 104 -29.51 -10.28 2.17
C ASN A 104 -30.06 -9.32 3.23
N MET A 105 -31.21 -9.64 3.84
CA MET A 105 -31.85 -8.81 4.86
C MET A 105 -31.11 -8.88 6.20
N THR A 106 -30.52 -10.03 6.55
CA THR A 106 -29.70 -10.18 7.77
C THR A 106 -28.31 -9.54 7.66
N ARG A 107 -27.75 -9.40 6.45
CA ARG A 107 -26.45 -8.75 6.21
C ARG A 107 -26.53 -7.28 5.76
N GLY A 108 -27.73 -6.69 5.77
CA GLY A 108 -27.91 -5.28 5.37
C GLY A 108 -27.06 -4.32 6.20
N GLN A 109 -27.06 -4.49 7.53
CA GLN A 109 -26.26 -3.68 8.46
C GLN A 109 -24.76 -3.87 8.24
N GLU A 110 -24.27 -5.10 8.05
CA GLU A 110 -22.84 -5.36 7.78
C GLU A 110 -22.37 -4.67 6.49
N ARG A 111 -23.23 -4.58 5.47
CA ARG A 111 -22.91 -3.89 4.22
C ARG A 111 -22.92 -2.37 4.38
N GLU A 112 -23.91 -1.83 5.07
CA GLU A 112 -24.00 -0.40 5.36
C GLU A 112 -22.78 0.06 6.18
N ASP A 113 -22.42 -0.68 7.24
CA ASP A 113 -21.24 -0.43 8.06
C ASP A 113 -19.95 -0.50 7.21
N ALA A 114 -19.85 -1.48 6.31
CA ALA A 114 -18.69 -1.64 5.45
C ALA A 114 -18.55 -0.48 4.44
N GLU A 115 -19.66 -0.03 3.83
CA GLU A 115 -19.67 1.14 2.95
C GLU A 115 -19.35 2.44 3.71
N GLU A 116 -19.85 2.59 4.93
CA GLU A 116 -19.55 3.73 5.79
C GLU A 116 -18.06 3.75 6.16
N ASN A 117 -17.51 2.62 6.61
CA ASN A 117 -16.08 2.48 6.90
C ASN A 117 -15.21 2.79 5.67
N PHE A 118 -15.63 2.36 4.47
CA PHE A 118 -14.94 2.69 3.22
C PHE A 118 -14.95 4.19 2.93
N ARG A 119 -16.12 4.84 3.01
CA ARG A 119 -16.23 6.29 2.77
C ARG A 119 -15.43 7.09 3.79
N GLU A 120 -15.51 6.72 5.07
CA GLU A 120 -14.74 7.36 6.14
C GLU A 120 -13.23 7.21 5.93
N THR A 121 -12.77 6.00 5.57
CA THR A 121 -11.33 5.75 5.33
C THR A 121 -10.82 6.58 4.16
N ILE A 122 -11.55 6.64 3.03
CA ILE A 122 -11.13 7.47 1.88
C ILE A 122 -11.11 8.96 2.23
N ASP A 123 -12.15 9.45 2.94
CA ASP A 123 -12.23 10.85 3.36
C ASP A 123 -11.05 11.25 4.24
N LYS A 124 -10.74 10.41 5.24
CA LYS A 124 -9.62 10.62 6.17
C LYS A 124 -8.26 10.47 5.49
N LEU A 125 -8.07 9.47 4.63
CA LEU A 125 -6.80 9.32 3.90
C LEU A 125 -6.50 10.55 3.05
N ALA A 126 -7.51 11.09 2.35
CA ALA A 126 -7.35 12.33 1.60
C ALA A 126 -6.97 13.52 2.50
N ASP A 127 -7.62 13.67 3.66
CA ASP A 127 -7.30 14.72 4.62
C ASP A 127 -5.91 14.55 5.25
N LEU A 128 -5.49 13.30 5.48
CA LEU A 128 -4.16 12.96 5.98
C LEU A 128 -3.08 13.26 4.95
N ILE A 129 -3.30 13.00 3.65
CA ILE A 129 -2.38 13.41 2.58
C ILE A 129 -2.18 14.93 2.62
N LEU A 130 -3.27 15.70 2.73
CA LEU A 130 -3.18 17.16 2.84
C LEU A 130 -2.48 17.60 4.14
N GLY A 131 -2.78 16.94 5.26
CA GLY A 131 -2.15 17.21 6.55
C GLY A 131 -0.66 16.90 6.58
N VAL A 132 -0.22 15.83 5.92
CA VAL A 132 1.20 15.48 5.80
C VAL A 132 1.94 16.47 4.91
N ARG A 133 1.33 16.94 3.81
CA ARG A 133 1.90 18.01 2.98
C ARG A 133 2.15 19.30 3.75
N ASP A 134 1.16 19.70 4.55
CA ASP A 134 1.30 20.87 5.43
C ASP A 134 2.38 20.65 6.50
N LEU A 135 2.46 19.44 7.06
CA LEU A 135 3.50 19.06 8.01
C LEU A 135 4.91 19.05 7.40
N ILE A 136 5.05 18.66 6.12
CA ILE A 136 6.32 18.77 5.38
C ILE A 136 6.73 20.23 5.31
N VAL A 137 5.82 21.14 4.94
CA VAL A 137 6.10 22.59 4.88
C VAL A 137 6.44 23.12 6.28
N ASP A 138 5.65 22.81 7.30
CA ASP A 138 5.86 23.32 8.66
C ASP A 138 7.15 22.82 9.30
N SER A 139 7.66 21.65 8.88
CA SER A 139 8.95 21.12 9.33
C SER A 139 10.17 21.89 8.80
N GLN A 140 9.98 22.79 7.81
CA GLN A 140 11.04 23.61 7.24
C GLN A 140 11.10 25.00 7.87
N ASP A 141 12.26 25.65 7.83
CA ASP A 141 12.46 27.00 8.39
C ASP A 141 12.77 28.06 7.32
N GLY A 142 12.31 29.30 7.55
CA GLY A 142 12.64 30.48 6.74
C GLY A 142 12.36 30.32 5.24
N GLU A 143 13.36 30.63 4.40
CA GLU A 143 13.26 30.55 2.94
C GLU A 143 13.04 29.11 2.42
N ALA A 144 13.45 28.07 3.17
CA ALA A 144 13.22 26.69 2.75
C ALA A 144 11.73 26.33 2.80
N ARG A 145 11.01 26.82 3.82
CA ARG A 145 9.55 26.70 3.94
C ARG A 145 8.83 27.34 2.77
N GLN A 146 9.25 28.55 2.40
CA GLN A 146 8.68 29.30 1.28
C GLN A 146 8.89 28.55 -0.05
N ARG A 147 10.11 28.05 -0.28
CA ARG A 147 10.45 27.29 -1.50
C ARG A 147 9.67 25.98 -1.60
N GLU A 148 9.54 25.24 -0.50
CA GLU A 148 8.77 24.00 -0.46
C GLU A 148 7.27 24.24 -0.74
N ALA A 149 6.68 25.26 -0.12
CA ALA A 149 5.29 25.64 -0.39
C ALA A 149 5.06 26.01 -1.87
N ALA A 150 5.98 26.78 -2.46
CA ALA A 150 5.90 27.15 -3.86
C ALA A 150 6.10 25.96 -4.82
N LEU A 151 6.99 25.02 -4.47
CA LEU A 151 7.18 23.77 -5.21
C LEU A 151 5.90 22.92 -5.21
N GLN A 152 5.27 22.74 -4.05
CA GLN A 152 4.01 22.01 -3.95
C GLN A 152 2.89 22.65 -4.78
N LEU A 153 2.84 23.99 -4.84
CA LEU A 153 1.92 24.69 -5.76
C LEU A 153 2.26 24.41 -7.22
N LEU A 154 3.52 24.51 -7.64
CA LEU A 154 3.92 24.25 -9.03
C LEU A 154 3.70 22.81 -9.48
N ARG A 155 3.54 21.84 -8.57
CA ARG A 155 3.10 20.48 -8.89
C ARG A 155 1.59 20.39 -9.17
N LYS A 156 0.81 21.46 -8.94
CA LYS A 156 -0.62 21.52 -9.29
C LYS A 156 -0.88 21.55 -10.81
N VAL A 157 -1.57 20.55 -11.37
CA VAL A 157 -1.88 20.45 -12.82
C VAL A 157 -2.79 21.61 -13.24
N ASN A 158 -3.84 21.85 -12.46
CA ASN A 158 -4.86 22.88 -12.72
C ASN A 158 -4.61 24.18 -11.97
N LEU A 159 -3.35 24.53 -11.69
CA LEU A 159 -3.03 25.80 -11.03
C LEU A 159 -3.32 26.98 -11.97
N SER A 160 -4.09 27.97 -11.53
CA SER A 160 -4.38 29.19 -12.32
C SER A 160 -3.09 29.89 -12.76
N ALA A 161 -3.13 30.66 -13.85
CA ALA A 161 -1.96 31.41 -14.31
C ALA A 161 -1.42 32.37 -13.23
N GLU A 162 -2.31 32.91 -12.39
CA GLU A 162 -1.95 33.71 -11.21
C GLU A 162 -1.27 32.87 -10.13
N GLY A 163 -1.77 31.67 -9.84
CA GLY A 163 -1.12 30.76 -8.90
C GLY A 163 0.27 30.32 -9.36
N VAL A 164 0.44 30.09 -10.68
CA VAL A 164 1.73 29.77 -11.30
C VAL A 164 2.70 30.95 -11.17
N ALA A 165 2.23 32.19 -11.41
CA ALA A 165 3.02 33.39 -11.19
C ALA A 165 3.40 33.58 -9.72
N PHE A 166 2.46 33.40 -8.80
CA PHE A 166 2.72 33.50 -7.37
C PHE A 166 3.82 32.54 -6.94
N ALA A 167 3.71 31.26 -7.30
CA ALA A 167 4.74 30.28 -6.96
C ALA A 167 6.11 30.59 -7.61
N CYS A 168 6.13 31.12 -8.84
CA CYS A 168 7.37 31.60 -9.45
C CYS A 168 7.99 32.76 -8.68
N GLN A 169 7.18 33.73 -8.25
CA GLN A 169 7.64 34.88 -7.48
C GLN A 169 8.21 34.46 -6.13
N GLU A 170 7.57 33.51 -5.45
CA GLU A 170 8.05 32.95 -4.18
C GLU A 170 9.38 32.21 -4.33
N LEU A 171 9.64 31.57 -5.49
CA LEU A 171 10.90 30.85 -5.75
C LEU A 171 12.04 31.75 -6.21
N THR A 172 11.76 32.79 -7.00
CA THR A 172 12.80 33.60 -7.65
C THR A 172 12.93 35.00 -7.08
N GLY A 173 11.95 35.48 -6.31
CA GLY A 173 11.82 36.87 -5.90
C GLY A 173 11.53 37.85 -7.05
N ASP A 174 11.32 37.36 -8.27
CA ASP A 174 11.26 38.18 -9.49
C ASP A 174 9.83 38.28 -10.05
N ALA A 175 9.21 39.45 -9.86
CA ALA A 175 7.85 39.74 -10.33
C ALA A 175 7.71 39.74 -11.88
N GLU A 176 8.77 40.07 -12.62
CA GLU A 176 8.73 40.05 -14.08
C GLU A 176 8.77 38.61 -14.63
N LEU A 177 9.58 37.75 -14.01
CA LEU A 177 9.57 36.31 -14.33
C LEU A 177 8.23 35.66 -13.99
N ALA A 178 7.61 36.06 -12.87
CA ALA A 178 6.27 35.62 -12.50
C ALA A 178 5.21 36.02 -13.55
N ARG A 179 5.22 37.28 -14.00
CA ARG A 179 4.34 37.77 -15.08
C ARG A 179 4.57 37.02 -16.38
N LEU A 180 5.83 36.77 -16.74
CA LEU A 180 6.20 35.99 -17.91
C LEU A 180 5.62 34.58 -17.82
N LEU A 181 5.78 33.89 -16.69
CA LEU A 181 5.31 32.53 -16.52
C LEU A 181 3.77 32.44 -16.57
N SER A 182 3.05 33.42 -16.01
CA SER A 182 1.59 33.53 -16.18
C SER A 182 1.17 33.67 -17.65
N ARG A 183 1.89 34.49 -18.43
CA ARG A 183 1.65 34.61 -19.88
C ARG A 183 1.91 33.29 -20.61
N ILE A 184 3.01 32.62 -20.29
CA ILE A 184 3.35 31.31 -20.84
C ILE A 184 2.24 30.30 -20.53
N ASP A 185 1.74 30.22 -19.29
CA ASP A 185 0.67 29.29 -18.93
C ASP A 185 -0.66 29.64 -19.63
N THR A 186 -0.97 30.92 -19.79
CA THR A 186 -2.15 31.39 -20.54
C THR A 186 -2.09 30.93 -22.01
N TYR A 187 -0.95 31.14 -22.69
CA TYR A 187 -0.78 30.71 -24.08
C TYR A 187 -0.78 29.18 -24.22
N ARG A 188 -0.15 28.46 -23.27
CA ARG A 188 -0.16 27.00 -23.21
C ARG A 188 -1.59 26.46 -23.13
N ARG A 189 -2.42 27.00 -22.21
CA ARG A 189 -3.84 26.61 -22.06
C ARG A 189 -4.66 26.87 -23.32
N ALA A 190 -4.31 27.90 -24.08
CA ALA A 190 -4.92 28.20 -25.38
C ALA A 190 -4.36 27.36 -26.55
N GLY A 191 -3.38 26.49 -26.31
CA GLY A 191 -2.72 25.67 -27.35
C GLY A 191 -1.73 26.43 -28.24
N LEU A 192 -1.34 27.66 -27.86
CA LEU A 192 -0.49 28.55 -28.66
C LEU A 192 1.01 28.32 -28.38
N TYR A 193 1.50 27.10 -28.61
CA TYR A 193 2.87 26.68 -28.25
C TYR A 193 3.99 27.44 -28.99
N SER A 194 3.77 27.89 -30.21
CA SER A 194 4.74 28.74 -30.92
C SER A 194 5.02 30.03 -30.14
N ARG A 195 3.96 30.63 -29.57
CA ARG A 195 4.10 31.86 -28.78
C ARG A 195 4.82 31.60 -27.45
N VAL A 196 4.62 30.45 -26.84
CA VAL A 196 5.37 30.02 -25.65
C VAL A 196 6.87 29.96 -25.98
N LYS A 197 7.24 29.32 -27.09
CA LYS A 197 8.63 29.21 -27.52
C LYS A 197 9.27 30.57 -27.83
N ASP A 198 8.52 31.50 -28.41
CA ASP A 198 8.99 32.88 -28.64
C ASP A 198 9.31 33.58 -27.32
N LEU A 199 8.43 33.46 -26.33
CA LEU A 199 8.60 34.06 -25.00
C LEU A 199 9.78 33.43 -24.25
N GLU A 200 9.89 32.10 -24.24
CA GLU A 200 11.02 31.38 -23.66
C GLU A 200 12.35 31.84 -24.29
N THR A 201 12.39 31.97 -25.61
CA THR A 201 13.60 32.40 -26.32
C THR A 201 13.95 33.86 -26.03
N SER A 202 12.95 34.74 -25.96
CA SER A 202 13.15 36.17 -25.72
C SER A 202 13.67 36.48 -24.32
N TYR A 203 13.34 35.64 -23.32
CA TYR A 203 13.70 35.83 -21.92
C TYR A 203 14.71 34.78 -21.41
N ARG A 204 15.33 34.02 -22.31
CA ARG A 204 16.18 32.86 -21.97
C ARG A 204 17.26 33.18 -20.95
N GLU A 205 18.01 34.26 -21.14
CA GLU A 205 19.12 34.63 -20.26
C GLU A 205 18.64 34.88 -18.81
N ARG A 206 17.50 35.56 -18.64
CA ARG A 206 16.92 35.85 -17.33
C ARG A 206 16.35 34.58 -16.68
N ILE A 207 15.70 33.72 -17.47
CA ILE A 207 15.19 32.42 -17.01
C ILE A 207 16.36 31.55 -16.52
N GLU A 208 17.40 31.36 -17.34
CA GLU A 208 18.55 30.52 -16.98
C GLU A 208 19.29 31.07 -15.75
N THR A 209 19.42 32.39 -15.61
CA THR A 209 20.04 33.00 -14.42
C THR A 209 19.26 32.64 -13.14
N ALA A 210 17.94 32.75 -13.17
CA ALA A 210 17.09 32.38 -12.03
C ALA A 210 17.11 30.87 -11.76
N LEU A 211 17.13 30.04 -12.82
CA LEU A 211 17.19 28.58 -12.69
C LEU A 211 18.53 28.11 -12.12
N VAL A 212 19.65 28.73 -12.49
CA VAL A 212 20.98 28.41 -11.94
C VAL A 212 21.05 28.77 -10.47
N TYR A 213 20.55 29.95 -10.08
CA TYR A 213 20.45 30.33 -8.68
C TYR A 213 19.59 29.35 -7.88
N LEU A 214 18.43 28.97 -8.43
CA LEU A 214 17.53 28.01 -7.77
C LEU A 214 18.12 26.60 -7.76
N GLN A 215 18.96 26.21 -8.73
CA GLN A 215 19.58 24.88 -8.80
C GLN A 215 20.49 24.62 -7.60
N GLU A 216 21.16 25.65 -7.06
CA GLU A 216 22.03 25.52 -5.88
C GLU A 216 21.23 25.30 -4.59
N SER A 217 20.07 25.94 -4.47
CA SER A 217 19.28 25.96 -3.23
C SER A 217 18.13 24.94 -3.22
N SER A 218 17.50 24.69 -4.37
CA SER A 218 16.43 23.71 -4.59
C SER A 218 16.47 23.16 -6.04
N PRO A 219 17.27 22.10 -6.28
CA PRO A 219 17.41 21.45 -7.58
C PRO A 219 16.08 21.04 -8.21
N GLU A 220 15.16 20.57 -7.37
CA GLU A 220 13.87 20.07 -7.82
C GLU A 220 12.93 21.21 -8.25
N ALA A 221 12.87 22.29 -7.47
CA ALA A 221 12.10 23.47 -7.86
C ALA A 221 12.63 24.09 -9.15
N ALA A 222 13.96 24.10 -9.34
CA ALA A 222 14.56 24.53 -10.61
C ALA A 222 14.13 23.62 -11.78
N SER A 223 14.08 22.30 -11.59
CA SER A 223 13.61 21.36 -12.61
C SER A 223 12.15 21.61 -12.99
N VAL A 224 11.25 21.67 -12.01
CA VAL A 224 9.81 21.90 -12.24
C VAL A 224 9.59 23.26 -12.88
N LEU A 225 10.26 24.31 -12.41
CA LEU A 225 10.12 25.67 -12.95
C LEU A 225 10.64 25.75 -14.39
N ARG A 226 11.73 25.06 -14.73
CA ARG A 226 12.25 24.94 -16.09
C ARG A 226 11.22 24.32 -17.03
N GLU A 227 10.59 23.21 -16.63
CA GLU A 227 9.54 22.58 -17.43
C GLU A 227 8.36 23.54 -17.66
N ARG A 228 7.95 24.27 -16.62
CA ARG A 228 6.87 25.26 -16.71
C ARG A 228 7.20 26.40 -17.69
N PHE A 229 8.43 26.93 -17.69
CA PHE A 229 8.88 27.93 -18.66
C PHE A 229 8.89 27.40 -20.11
N GLN A 230 9.13 26.11 -20.30
CA GLN A 230 9.03 25.44 -21.61
C GLN A 230 7.57 25.17 -22.04
N GLY A 231 6.58 25.60 -21.26
CA GLY A 231 5.17 25.31 -21.50
C GLY A 231 4.77 23.86 -21.22
N LYS A 232 5.61 23.10 -20.52
CA LYS A 232 5.29 21.75 -20.06
C LYS A 232 4.65 21.85 -18.70
N ALA A 233 3.42 21.36 -18.60
CA ALA A 233 2.71 21.21 -17.33
C ALA A 233 2.68 19.72 -16.96
N PRO A 234 2.56 19.38 -15.67
CA PRO A 234 2.23 18.03 -15.26
C PRO A 234 0.95 17.56 -15.99
N HIS A 235 0.96 16.31 -16.43
CA HIS A 235 -0.15 15.69 -17.14
C HIS A 235 -0.84 14.69 -16.22
N LEU A 236 -2.18 14.77 -16.09
CA LEU A 236 -2.97 13.86 -15.24
C LEU A 236 -2.73 12.40 -15.61
N GLU A 237 -2.83 12.08 -16.89
CA GLU A 237 -2.68 10.72 -17.43
C GLU A 237 -1.29 10.16 -17.16
N ARG A 238 -0.23 10.99 -17.10
CA ARG A 238 1.12 10.50 -16.83
C ARG A 238 1.31 10.13 -15.35
N GLY A 239 0.51 10.70 -14.44
CA GLY A 239 0.71 10.58 -12.99
C GLY A 239 1.95 11.32 -12.50
N VAL A 240 2.34 11.02 -11.25
CA VAL A 240 3.51 11.59 -10.56
C VAL A 240 4.53 10.47 -10.33
N PRO A 241 5.82 10.67 -10.63
CA PRO A 241 6.84 9.68 -10.27
C PRO A 241 6.84 9.47 -8.76
N ARG A 242 6.89 8.21 -8.32
CA ARG A 242 7.00 7.89 -6.89
C ARG A 242 8.41 8.15 -6.39
N ASP A 243 8.52 8.41 -5.09
CA ASP A 243 9.82 8.42 -4.43
C ASP A 243 10.46 7.02 -4.46
N GLU A 244 11.76 6.96 -4.70
CA GLU A 244 12.47 5.68 -4.79
C GLU A 244 12.65 5.08 -3.39
N HIS A 245 12.43 3.77 -3.24
CA HIS A 245 12.65 3.02 -2.01
C HIS A 245 11.75 3.42 -0.81
N PHE A 246 10.64 4.14 -1.01
CA PHE A 246 9.77 4.55 0.10
C PHE A 246 9.16 3.36 0.86
N ILE A 247 8.81 2.29 0.14
CA ILE A 247 8.29 1.06 0.75
C ILE A 247 9.41 0.36 1.51
N GLU A 248 10.61 0.28 0.91
CA GLU A 248 11.78 -0.32 1.55
C GLU A 248 12.16 0.41 2.86
N ARG A 249 12.20 1.75 2.86
CA ARG A 249 12.45 2.56 4.06
C ARG A 249 11.37 2.39 5.11
N THR A 250 10.09 2.33 4.71
CA THR A 250 8.98 2.06 5.64
C THR A 250 9.13 0.68 6.29
N LEU A 251 9.46 -0.35 5.50
CA LEU A 251 9.66 -1.71 6.00
C LEU A 251 10.93 -1.86 6.84
N ALA A 252 11.99 -1.11 6.53
CA ALA A 252 13.20 -1.04 7.34
C ALA A 252 12.95 -0.35 8.68
N ALA A 253 12.17 0.73 8.70
CA ALA A 253 11.70 1.37 9.93
C ALA A 253 10.95 0.39 10.84
N ILE A 254 10.10 -0.47 10.26
CA ILE A 254 9.43 -1.55 10.98
C ILE A 254 10.44 -2.57 11.52
N GLU A 255 11.37 -3.02 10.68
CA GLU A 255 12.36 -4.07 11.00
C GLU A 255 13.35 -3.65 12.08
N GLU A 256 13.69 -2.37 12.14
CA GLU A 256 14.60 -1.80 13.15
C GLU A 256 13.87 -1.17 14.34
N ASP A 257 12.53 -1.12 14.32
CA ASP A 257 11.70 -0.36 15.28
C ASP A 257 12.20 1.09 15.44
N ASN A 258 12.55 1.71 14.30
CA ASN A 258 13.16 3.03 14.23
C ASN A 258 12.48 3.92 13.18
N ASP A 259 11.58 4.78 13.65
CA ASP A 259 10.82 5.72 12.83
C ASP A 259 11.71 6.78 12.13
N LEU A 260 12.98 6.96 12.55
CA LEU A 260 13.90 7.92 11.93
C LEU A 260 14.37 7.50 10.53
N ILE A 261 14.26 6.21 10.19
CA ILE A 261 14.60 5.67 8.87
C ILE A 261 13.63 6.19 7.80
N MET A 262 12.41 6.54 8.21
CA MET A 262 11.36 7.02 7.33
C MET A 262 11.29 8.56 7.33
N THR A 263 11.12 9.14 6.16
CA THR A 263 10.90 10.58 5.94
C THR A 263 9.40 10.92 5.94
N LEU A 264 9.05 12.21 5.90
CA LEU A 264 7.64 12.60 5.72
C LEU A 264 7.16 12.37 4.27
N GLN A 265 8.06 12.39 3.30
CA GLN A 265 7.79 12.04 1.90
C GLN A 265 7.39 10.56 1.78
N ASP A 266 8.08 9.67 2.50
CA ASP A 266 7.70 8.25 2.56
C ASP A 266 6.29 8.04 3.11
N VAL A 267 5.91 8.84 4.11
CA VAL A 267 4.57 8.83 4.70
C VAL A 267 3.53 9.30 3.69
N GLU A 268 3.80 10.38 2.96
CA GLU A 268 2.91 10.87 1.89
C GLU A 268 2.70 9.78 0.83
N GLU A 269 3.78 9.16 0.34
CA GLU A 269 3.71 8.11 -0.69
C GLU A 269 2.95 6.87 -0.22
N MET A 270 3.12 6.45 1.04
CA MET A 270 2.37 5.33 1.61
C MET A 270 0.88 5.64 1.73
N LEU A 271 0.51 6.88 2.11
CA LEU A 271 -0.89 7.32 2.14
C LEU A 271 -1.50 7.38 0.74
N ILE A 272 -0.75 7.91 -0.24
CA ILE A 272 -1.17 7.94 -1.65
C ILE A 272 -1.39 6.52 -2.16
N LEU A 273 -0.44 5.61 -1.92
CA LEU A 273 -0.57 4.21 -2.33
C LEU A 273 -1.82 3.55 -1.74
N ALA A 274 -2.08 3.74 -0.44
CA ALA A 274 -3.28 3.20 0.19
C ALA A 274 -4.57 3.77 -0.42
N PHE A 275 -4.60 5.08 -0.64
CA PHE A 275 -5.72 5.76 -1.27
C PHE A 275 -5.99 5.22 -2.69
N GLU A 276 -4.94 5.05 -3.50
CA GLU A 276 -5.03 4.52 -4.86
C GLU A 276 -5.56 3.09 -4.89
N MET A 277 -4.99 2.21 -4.07
CA MET A 277 -5.40 0.81 -4.03
C MET A 277 -6.85 0.68 -3.56
N LEU A 278 -7.26 1.48 -2.56
CA LEU A 278 -8.67 1.54 -2.13
C LEU A 278 -9.59 2.18 -3.18
N CYS A 279 -9.10 3.05 -4.04
CA CYS A 279 -9.85 3.59 -5.18
C CYS A 279 -9.90 2.63 -6.38
N GLY A 280 -9.26 1.46 -6.29
CA GLY A 280 -9.30 0.42 -7.31
C GLY A 280 -8.20 0.56 -8.39
N ARG A 281 -7.08 1.20 -8.07
CA ARG A 281 -5.91 1.25 -8.95
C ARG A 281 -5.42 -0.16 -9.28
N GLU A 282 -5.19 -0.40 -10.57
CA GLU A 282 -4.54 -1.61 -11.08
C GLU A 282 -3.10 -1.28 -11.43
N ILE A 283 -2.15 -1.94 -10.75
CA ILE A 283 -0.72 -1.68 -10.92
C ILE A 283 -0.09 -2.84 -11.69
N PRO A 284 0.25 -2.64 -12.97
CA PRO A 284 0.90 -3.66 -13.78
C PRO A 284 2.37 -3.78 -13.36
N MET A 285 2.87 -5.00 -13.32
CA MET A 285 4.23 -5.29 -12.89
C MET A 285 4.80 -6.47 -13.66
N LEU A 286 6.12 -6.45 -13.82
CA LEU A 286 6.87 -7.56 -14.41
C LEU A 286 7.54 -8.35 -13.30
N THR A 287 7.17 -9.61 -13.21
CA THR A 287 7.75 -10.59 -12.29
C THR A 287 8.46 -11.66 -13.08
N PHE A 288 9.15 -12.58 -12.41
CA PHE A 288 9.70 -13.74 -13.09
C PHE A 288 9.45 -15.02 -12.32
N HIS A 289 9.32 -16.12 -13.05
CA HIS A 289 9.22 -17.46 -12.50
C HIS A 289 10.43 -18.29 -12.90
N TYR A 290 10.95 -19.05 -11.96
CA TYR A 290 12.07 -19.94 -12.17
C TYR A 290 11.60 -21.40 -12.26
N SER A 291 12.13 -22.14 -13.24
CA SER A 291 11.85 -23.58 -13.43
C SER A 291 13.14 -24.40 -13.43
N GLY A 292 13.20 -25.47 -12.64
CA GLY A 292 14.37 -26.37 -12.52
C GLY A 292 15.03 -26.37 -11.13
N ARG A 293 16.31 -26.78 -11.06
CA ARG A 293 17.09 -26.88 -9.80
C ARG A 293 17.62 -25.50 -9.34
N TRP A 294 16.75 -24.52 -9.16
CA TRP A 294 17.10 -23.19 -8.66
C TRP A 294 16.99 -23.13 -7.13
N ARG A 295 17.84 -23.91 -6.44
CA ARG A 295 17.85 -23.98 -4.97
C ARG A 295 18.12 -22.62 -4.33
N LEU A 296 19.01 -21.83 -4.92
CA LEU A 296 19.32 -20.47 -4.48
C LEU A 296 18.07 -19.58 -4.52
N ALA A 297 17.40 -19.47 -5.68
CA ALA A 297 16.19 -18.65 -5.81
C ALA A 297 15.09 -19.07 -4.82
N LYS A 298 14.89 -20.38 -4.60
CA LYS A 298 13.93 -20.87 -3.61
C LYS A 298 14.31 -20.50 -2.17
N ALA A 299 15.60 -20.52 -1.83
CA ALA A 299 16.08 -20.09 -0.53
C ALA A 299 15.89 -18.58 -0.33
N LEU A 300 16.10 -17.77 -1.38
CA LEU A 300 15.80 -16.33 -1.34
C LEU A 300 14.32 -16.05 -1.10
N ASP A 301 13.43 -16.71 -1.85
CA ASP A 301 11.98 -16.55 -1.67
C ASP A 301 11.54 -16.96 -0.27
N THR A 302 12.16 -18.01 0.29
CA THR A 302 11.91 -18.43 1.67
C THR A 302 12.40 -17.38 2.66
N LEU A 303 13.61 -16.84 2.47
CA LEU A 303 14.17 -15.76 3.29
C LEU A 303 13.24 -14.54 3.30
N GLU A 304 12.78 -14.10 2.14
CA GLU A 304 11.87 -12.95 1.99
C GLU A 304 10.50 -13.19 2.65
N ASP A 305 9.92 -14.38 2.52
CA ASP A 305 8.67 -14.75 3.23
C ASP A 305 8.87 -14.74 4.76
N ARG A 306 10.01 -15.26 5.26
CA ARG A 306 10.32 -15.19 6.70
C ARG A 306 10.53 -13.76 7.17
N ARG A 307 11.20 -12.92 6.37
CA ARG A 307 11.43 -11.51 6.67
C ARG A 307 10.13 -10.73 6.73
N SER A 308 9.21 -10.96 5.78
CA SER A 308 7.86 -10.42 5.80
C SER A 308 7.13 -10.72 7.10
N ARG A 309 7.07 -12.01 7.47
CA ARG A 309 6.40 -12.45 8.71
C ARG A 309 7.03 -11.85 9.95
N TYR A 310 8.35 -11.69 9.97
CA TYR A 310 9.06 -11.01 11.05
C TYR A 310 8.65 -9.53 11.16
N ARG A 311 8.68 -8.78 10.05
CA ARG A 311 8.26 -7.37 10.00
C ARG A 311 6.81 -7.17 10.47
N ILE A 312 5.87 -8.00 9.98
CA ILE A 312 4.47 -7.97 10.41
C ILE A 312 4.36 -8.23 11.91
N ALA A 313 5.07 -9.24 12.42
CA ALA A 313 5.06 -9.53 13.85
C ALA A 313 5.63 -8.36 14.67
N GLN A 314 6.72 -7.75 14.21
CA GLN A 314 7.40 -6.65 14.88
C GLN A 314 6.52 -5.41 14.94
N ALA A 315 5.91 -5.01 13.82
CA ALA A 315 4.96 -3.90 13.82
C ALA A 315 3.77 -4.15 14.76
N ARG A 316 3.18 -5.34 14.72
CA ARG A 316 2.08 -5.73 15.64
C ARG A 316 2.52 -5.69 17.11
N GLY A 317 3.75 -6.08 17.39
CA GLY A 317 4.35 -5.97 18.72
C GLY A 317 4.44 -4.51 19.16
N SER A 318 5.14 -3.70 18.37
CA SER A 318 5.38 -2.28 18.65
C SER A 318 4.06 -1.51 18.82
N ASN A 319 3.09 -1.73 17.92
CA ASN A 319 1.77 -1.10 17.99
C ASN A 319 1.00 -1.46 19.26
N ARG A 320 1.09 -2.69 19.77
CA ARG A 320 0.43 -3.08 21.03
C ARG A 320 1.04 -2.41 22.27
N ILE A 321 2.36 -2.25 22.32
CA ILE A 321 3.03 -1.51 23.40
C ILE A 321 2.64 -0.03 23.33
N ARG A 322 2.72 0.55 22.14
CA ARG A 322 2.39 1.97 21.92
C ARG A 322 0.92 2.25 22.23
N ALA A 323 0.00 1.36 21.87
CA ALA A 323 -1.42 1.46 22.23
C ALA A 323 -1.63 1.45 23.75
N LEU A 324 -0.88 0.62 24.50
CA LEU A 324 -0.90 0.66 25.96
C LEU A 324 -0.37 2.00 26.50
N ALA A 325 0.72 2.54 25.93
CA ALA A 325 1.23 3.84 26.32
C ALA A 325 0.22 4.96 26.05
N SER A 326 -0.37 5.01 24.86
CA SER A 326 -1.44 5.94 24.51
C SER A 326 -2.64 5.82 25.46
N TYR A 327 -3.07 4.60 25.77
CA TYR A 327 -4.16 4.36 26.72
C TYR A 327 -3.88 4.94 28.11
N LEU A 328 -2.66 4.76 28.63
CA LEU A 328 -2.29 5.30 29.94
C LEU A 328 -2.20 6.83 29.94
N VAL A 329 -1.75 7.43 28.85
CA VAL A 329 -1.75 8.89 28.67
C VAL A 329 -3.19 9.41 28.58
N ASP A 330 -4.06 8.73 27.83
CA ASP A 330 -5.47 9.13 27.67
C ASP A 330 -6.30 9.01 28.95
N GLN A 331 -5.90 8.14 29.87
CA GLN A 331 -6.51 8.00 31.19
C GLN A 331 -5.89 8.93 32.25
N ASP A 332 -5.04 9.88 31.84
CA ASP A 332 -4.30 10.82 32.69
C ASP A 332 -3.44 10.11 33.76
N ILE A 333 -2.99 8.88 33.50
CA ILE A 333 -2.12 8.12 34.42
C ILE A 333 -0.65 8.52 34.23
N ALA A 334 -0.26 8.83 33.01
CA ALA A 334 1.10 9.26 32.65
C ALA A 334 1.06 10.50 31.74
N SER A 335 2.08 11.35 31.84
CA SER A 335 2.24 12.48 30.93
C SER A 335 2.89 12.03 29.61
N THR A 336 2.66 12.80 28.55
CA THR A 336 3.30 12.63 27.23
C THR A 336 4.82 12.69 27.32
N GLU A 337 5.38 13.43 28.29
CA GLU A 337 6.83 13.49 28.52
C GLU A 337 7.37 12.18 29.12
N ARG A 338 6.59 11.54 30.00
CA ARG A 338 6.97 10.28 30.62
C ARG A 338 6.83 9.12 29.65
N LEU A 339 5.80 9.11 28.82
CA LEU A 339 5.60 8.13 27.74
C LEU A 339 5.54 8.83 26.37
N PRO A 340 6.68 9.30 25.84
CA PRO A 340 6.74 9.88 24.50
C PRO A 340 6.35 8.85 23.46
N SER A 341 5.69 9.30 22.40
CA SER A 341 5.40 8.44 21.26
C SER A 341 6.71 7.96 20.60
N GLY A 342 7.67 8.81 20.25
CA GLY A 342 8.87 8.42 19.49
C GLY A 342 9.89 7.48 20.15
N LEU A 343 9.66 6.95 21.36
CA LEU A 343 10.61 6.02 21.98
C LEU A 343 10.65 4.65 21.27
N ALA A 344 11.83 4.02 21.29
CA ALA A 344 12.00 2.61 20.93
C ALA A 344 11.18 1.71 21.88
N ALA A 345 10.69 0.57 21.39
CA ALA A 345 9.80 -0.30 22.15
C ALA A 345 10.45 -0.87 23.41
N GLU A 346 11.77 -1.04 23.42
CA GLU A 346 12.53 -1.50 24.61
C GLU A 346 12.42 -0.49 25.75
N THR A 347 12.82 0.75 25.51
CA THR A 347 12.73 1.84 26.50
C THR A 347 11.28 2.10 26.89
N LEU A 348 10.35 2.01 25.95
CA LEU A 348 8.93 2.17 26.23
C LEU A 348 8.41 1.05 27.16
N CYS A 349 8.86 -0.20 26.99
CA CYS A 349 8.52 -1.30 27.89
C CYS A 349 8.98 -1.06 29.33
N GLU A 350 10.21 -0.59 29.51
CA GLU A 350 10.77 -0.30 30.83
C GLU A 350 9.93 0.76 31.55
N ARG A 351 9.65 1.88 30.86
CA ARG A 351 8.81 2.96 31.42
C ARG A 351 7.38 2.51 31.71
N LEU A 352 6.80 1.66 30.85
CA LEU A 352 5.47 1.09 31.08
C LEU A 352 5.44 0.18 32.31
N ASP A 353 6.48 -0.63 32.52
CA ASP A 353 6.58 -1.48 33.71
C ASP A 353 6.64 -0.64 34.99
N GLU A 354 7.38 0.47 34.99
CA GLU A 354 7.41 1.43 36.09
C GLU A 354 6.04 2.07 36.36
N VAL A 355 5.40 2.63 35.32
CA VAL A 355 4.10 3.31 35.44
C VAL A 355 3.02 2.34 35.95
N LEU A 356 2.99 1.10 35.45
CA LEU A 356 2.04 0.09 35.92
C LEU A 356 2.32 -0.37 37.34
N THR A 357 3.58 -0.41 37.76
CA THR A 357 3.96 -0.73 39.13
C THR A 357 3.54 0.37 40.09
N GLU A 358 3.73 1.64 39.72
CA GLU A 358 3.21 2.78 40.50
C GLU A 358 1.68 2.76 40.59
N LEU A 359 0.99 2.51 39.47
CA LEU A 359 -0.47 2.38 39.45
C LEU A 359 -0.96 1.24 40.37
N ALA A 360 -0.30 0.09 40.32
CA ALA A 360 -0.60 -1.04 41.19
C ALA A 360 -0.39 -0.69 42.69
N ALA A 361 0.67 0.05 43.01
CA ALA A 361 0.91 0.52 44.37
C ALA A 361 -0.19 1.48 44.86
N ARG A 362 -0.65 2.41 44.00
CA ARG A 362 -1.77 3.32 44.29
C ARG A 362 -3.08 2.57 44.53
N VAL A 363 -3.43 1.64 43.63
CA VAL A 363 -4.63 0.77 43.80
C VAL A 363 -4.55 -0.02 45.10
N HIS A 364 -3.36 -0.56 45.42
CA HIS A 364 -3.17 -1.29 46.65
C HIS A 364 -3.35 -0.41 47.90
N HIS A 365 -2.80 0.80 47.89
CA HIS A 365 -2.94 1.78 48.96
C HIS A 365 -4.41 2.16 49.19
N LEU A 366 -5.15 2.51 48.13
CA LEU A 366 -6.57 2.86 48.20
C LEU A 366 -7.41 1.69 48.73
N ALA A 367 -7.15 0.46 48.27
CA ALA A 367 -7.82 -0.73 48.79
C ALA A 367 -7.59 -0.90 50.31
N SER A 368 -6.40 -0.54 50.81
CA SER A 368 -6.10 -0.58 52.24
C SER A 368 -6.83 0.52 53.04
N GLN A 369 -7.03 1.71 52.46
CA GLN A 369 -7.79 2.81 53.07
C GLN A 369 -9.28 2.50 53.14
N VAL A 370 -9.87 1.99 52.05
CA VAL A 370 -11.27 1.55 52.02
C VAL A 370 -11.52 0.46 53.07
N ARG A 371 -10.60 -0.51 53.19
CA ARG A 371 -10.67 -1.54 54.25
C ARG A 371 -10.63 -0.95 55.67
N ARG A 372 -9.94 0.18 55.87
CA ARG A 372 -9.88 0.91 57.14
C ARG A 372 -11.10 1.81 57.38
N GLY A 373 -12.11 1.78 56.50
CA GLY A 373 -13.38 2.50 56.66
C GLY A 373 -13.50 3.80 55.85
N TRP A 374 -12.53 4.15 55.00
CA TRP A 374 -12.52 5.39 54.23
C TRP A 374 -13.33 5.23 52.94
N LEU A 375 -14.66 5.19 53.06
CA LEU A 375 -15.57 4.92 51.94
C LEU A 375 -15.58 6.00 50.84
N GLN A 376 -15.06 7.20 51.11
CA GLN A 376 -14.97 8.27 50.11
C GLN A 376 -14.02 7.92 48.94
N GLU A 377 -13.09 7.00 49.17
CA GLU A 377 -12.10 6.55 48.17
C GLU A 377 -12.62 5.42 47.26
N LEU A 378 -13.83 4.89 47.50
CA LEU A 378 -14.41 3.80 46.71
C LEU A 378 -14.53 4.10 45.20
N PRO A 379 -15.02 5.28 44.77
CA PRO A 379 -15.12 5.61 43.35
C PRO A 379 -13.75 5.64 42.66
N GLU A 380 -12.74 6.21 43.32
CA GLU A 380 -11.39 6.31 42.77
C GLU A 380 -10.69 4.94 42.75
N LEU A 381 -10.91 4.11 43.78
CA LEU A 381 -10.46 2.72 43.78
C LEU A 381 -11.06 1.95 42.60
N ARG A 382 -12.36 2.09 42.33
CA ARG A 382 -13.02 1.45 41.18
C ARG A 382 -12.37 1.91 39.88
N ARG A 383 -12.29 3.23 39.65
CA ARG A 383 -11.68 3.83 38.46
C ARG A 383 -10.26 3.32 38.20
N LEU A 384 -9.37 3.44 39.18
CA LEU A 384 -7.97 3.02 39.01
C LEU A 384 -7.81 1.50 38.90
N SER A 385 -8.68 0.72 39.55
CA SER A 385 -8.67 -0.75 39.40
C SER A 385 -9.12 -1.19 38.01
N ASP A 386 -10.10 -0.52 37.41
CA ASP A 386 -10.55 -0.78 36.04
C ASP A 386 -9.45 -0.43 35.03
N ILE A 387 -8.80 0.73 35.21
CA ILE A 387 -7.66 1.16 34.37
C ILE A 387 -6.49 0.16 34.50
N LEU A 388 -6.11 -0.23 35.72
CA LEU A 388 -5.04 -1.22 35.93
C LEU A 388 -5.41 -2.58 35.32
N GLY A 389 -6.68 -2.99 35.40
CA GLY A 389 -7.19 -4.22 34.81
C GLY A 389 -7.12 -4.22 33.29
N ALA A 390 -7.53 -3.12 32.65
CA ALA A 390 -7.40 -2.92 31.21
C ALA A 390 -5.93 -2.89 30.76
N SER A 391 -5.10 -2.12 31.46
CA SER A 391 -3.67 -2.00 31.18
C SER A 391 -2.92 -3.33 31.32
N ALA A 392 -3.23 -4.14 32.34
CA ALA A 392 -2.64 -5.47 32.51
C ALA A 392 -3.03 -6.42 31.36
N LYS A 393 -4.25 -6.33 30.84
CA LYS A 393 -4.69 -7.10 29.66
C LYS A 393 -3.94 -6.65 28.39
N LEU A 394 -3.81 -5.34 28.17
CA LEU A 394 -3.06 -4.78 27.04
C LEU A 394 -1.57 -5.17 27.11
N TYR A 395 -0.95 -5.07 28.29
CA TYR A 395 0.44 -5.49 28.50
C TYR A 395 0.63 -6.99 28.22
N LYS A 396 -0.30 -7.84 28.68
CA LYS A 396 -0.29 -9.27 28.37
C LYS A 396 -0.40 -9.52 26.86
N SER A 397 -1.28 -8.79 26.17
CA SER A 397 -1.43 -8.85 24.70
C SER A 397 -0.14 -8.45 23.98
N ALA A 398 0.49 -7.35 24.40
CA ALA A 398 1.78 -6.89 23.88
C ALA A 398 2.87 -7.97 24.07
N ARG A 399 2.99 -8.55 25.27
CA ARG A 399 3.92 -9.65 25.52
C ARG A 399 3.69 -10.85 24.61
N THR A 400 2.44 -11.27 24.41
CA THR A 400 2.15 -12.39 23.50
C THR A 400 2.54 -12.07 22.05
N ALA A 401 2.44 -10.80 21.64
CA ALA A 401 2.90 -10.34 20.34
C ALA A 401 4.42 -10.46 20.21
N TYR A 402 5.19 -9.97 21.19
CA TYR A 402 6.66 -10.07 21.17
C TYR A 402 7.18 -11.51 21.27
N GLN A 403 6.42 -12.43 21.88
CA GLN A 403 6.72 -13.85 21.79
C GLN A 403 6.59 -14.38 20.35
N GLN A 404 5.63 -13.87 19.56
CA GLN A 404 5.53 -14.19 18.13
C GLN A 404 6.66 -13.54 17.33
N VAL A 405 7.06 -12.30 17.67
CA VAL A 405 8.25 -11.63 17.09
C VAL A 405 9.49 -12.50 17.26
N GLY A 406 9.76 -12.97 18.49
CA GLY A 406 10.92 -13.83 18.76
C GLY A 406 10.91 -15.14 17.96
N LYS A 407 9.73 -15.76 17.77
CA LYS A 407 9.58 -16.96 16.93
C LYS A 407 9.83 -16.67 15.45
N ALA A 408 9.29 -15.56 14.94
CA ALA A 408 9.47 -15.16 13.55
C ALA A 408 10.94 -14.78 13.27
N HIS A 409 11.60 -14.10 14.22
CA HIS A 409 13.01 -13.77 14.15
C HIS A 409 13.90 -15.03 14.10
N ALA A 410 13.63 -16.03 14.94
CA ALA A 410 14.38 -17.29 14.89
C ALA A 410 14.25 -17.99 13.52
N ALA A 411 13.04 -18.04 12.96
CA ALA A 411 12.82 -18.61 11.63
C ALA A 411 13.50 -17.80 10.51
N LEU A 412 13.63 -16.47 10.68
CA LEU A 412 14.36 -15.60 9.76
C LEU A 412 15.87 -15.89 9.81
N LEU A 413 16.45 -16.07 11.00
CA LEU A 413 17.86 -16.44 11.17
C LEU A 413 18.17 -17.76 10.46
N GLU A 414 17.35 -18.79 10.68
CA GLU A 414 17.49 -20.10 10.02
C GLU A 414 17.48 -19.97 8.48
N ALA A 415 16.55 -19.20 7.93
CA ALA A 415 16.46 -18.96 6.48
C ALA A 415 17.66 -18.15 5.96
N SER A 416 18.16 -17.18 6.73
CA SER A 416 19.33 -16.38 6.37
C SER A 416 20.61 -17.22 6.35
N GLU A 417 20.77 -18.14 7.31
CA GLU A 417 21.90 -19.07 7.34
C GLU A 417 21.87 -20.06 6.16
N GLU A 418 20.68 -20.56 5.79
CA GLU A 418 20.51 -21.40 4.61
C GLU A 418 20.85 -20.65 3.31
N TRP A 419 20.38 -19.42 3.17
CA TRP A 419 20.72 -18.55 2.03
C TRP A 419 22.22 -18.28 1.94
N ASN A 420 22.86 -17.87 3.04
CA ASN A 420 24.29 -17.56 3.08
C ASN A 420 25.15 -18.78 2.74
N ARG A 421 24.76 -19.97 3.20
CA ARG A 421 25.43 -21.22 2.85
C ARG A 421 25.34 -21.50 1.34
N LEU A 422 24.13 -21.41 0.78
CA LEU A 422 23.90 -21.67 -0.65
C LEU A 422 24.53 -20.61 -1.56
N SER A 423 24.64 -19.36 -1.11
CA SER A 423 25.28 -18.29 -1.87
C SER A 423 26.81 -18.39 -1.87
N GLN A 424 27.41 -18.87 -0.77
CA GLN A 424 28.84 -19.15 -0.68
C GLN A 424 29.26 -20.36 -1.52
N ASP A 425 28.41 -21.38 -1.62
CA ASP A 425 28.68 -22.59 -2.43
C ASP A 425 28.59 -22.34 -3.95
N LEU A 426 28.09 -21.18 -4.40
CA LEU A 426 27.83 -20.89 -5.80
C LEU A 426 29.00 -20.15 -6.48
N ALA A 427 30.08 -20.88 -6.77
CA ALA A 427 31.12 -20.42 -7.68
C ALA A 427 30.76 -20.78 -9.13
N ILE A 428 30.19 -19.80 -9.85
CA ILE A 428 30.21 -19.58 -11.31
C ILE A 428 30.36 -20.84 -12.18
N ASP A 429 29.24 -21.41 -12.61
CA ASP A 429 29.17 -22.03 -13.94
C ASP A 429 27.72 -22.11 -14.43
N SER A 430 27.42 -21.55 -15.61
CA SER A 430 26.14 -21.52 -16.36
C SER A 430 25.08 -20.39 -16.12
N SER A 431 25.44 -19.10 -16.18
CA SER A 431 24.47 -17.97 -16.03
C SER A 431 24.41 -16.95 -17.18
N ARG A 432 24.10 -17.39 -18.41
CA ARG A 432 23.75 -16.46 -19.52
C ARG A 432 22.25 -16.54 -19.88
N LEU A 433 21.59 -15.38 -20.04
CA LEU A 433 20.21 -15.28 -20.56
C LEU A 433 20.17 -15.62 -22.05
N HIS A 434 19.46 -16.69 -22.42
CA HIS A 434 19.23 -17.10 -23.80
C HIS A 434 17.75 -16.89 -24.19
N LEU A 435 17.45 -16.52 -25.43
CA LEU A 435 16.06 -16.39 -25.89
C LEU A 435 15.57 -17.73 -26.46
N GLY A 436 14.35 -18.20 -26.12
CA GLY A 436 13.74 -19.37 -26.76
C GLY A 436 12.67 -20.12 -25.94
N PRO A 437 11.96 -21.09 -26.50
CA PRO A 437 10.95 -21.89 -25.80
C PRO A 437 11.61 -23.00 -24.95
N GLY A 438 12.22 -22.63 -23.82
CA GLY A 438 12.84 -23.56 -22.88
C GLY A 438 11.86 -24.12 -21.84
N ARG A 439 12.00 -25.41 -21.49
CA ARG A 439 11.30 -26.03 -20.33
C ARG A 439 11.97 -25.77 -18.98
N ARG A 440 13.16 -25.15 -18.97
CA ARG A 440 13.97 -24.82 -17.78
C ARG A 440 14.50 -23.40 -17.97
N GLY A 441 14.47 -22.57 -16.94
CA GLY A 441 14.90 -21.17 -17.02
C GLY A 441 14.00 -20.17 -16.30
N LEU A 442 14.29 -18.88 -16.47
CA LEU A 442 13.62 -17.73 -15.88
C LEU A 442 12.68 -17.10 -16.92
N ARG A 443 11.39 -17.08 -16.63
CA ARG A 443 10.34 -16.55 -17.52
C ARG A 443 9.79 -15.25 -16.95
N ILE A 444 9.53 -14.26 -17.80
CA ILE A 444 8.90 -13.00 -17.40
C ILE A 444 7.39 -13.21 -17.39
N ILE A 445 6.74 -12.81 -16.30
CA ILE A 445 5.30 -12.87 -16.12
C ILE A 445 4.78 -11.46 -15.89
N GLU A 446 3.87 -11.05 -16.76
CA GLU A 446 3.03 -9.88 -16.55
C GLU A 446 2.00 -10.21 -15.47
N ARG A 447 2.04 -9.45 -14.38
CA ARG A 447 1.08 -9.54 -13.27
C ARG A 447 0.44 -8.17 -13.07
N VAL A 448 -0.81 -8.15 -12.64
CA VAL A 448 -1.47 -6.94 -12.17
C VAL A 448 -1.77 -7.13 -10.69
N THR A 449 -1.37 -6.18 -9.87
CA THR A 449 -1.73 -6.14 -8.45
C THR A 449 -2.88 -5.15 -8.27
N ARG A 450 -3.96 -5.61 -7.66
CA ARG A 450 -5.19 -4.85 -7.37
C ARG A 450 -5.84 -5.40 -6.12
N LEU A 451 -6.64 -4.59 -5.44
CA LEU A 451 -7.52 -5.06 -4.36
C LEU A 451 -8.89 -5.40 -4.94
N ASP A 452 -9.43 -6.56 -4.58
CA ASP A 452 -10.83 -6.88 -4.88
C ASP A 452 -11.79 -6.09 -3.96
N ASN A 453 -13.09 -6.13 -4.24
CA ASN A 453 -14.06 -5.36 -3.46
C ASN A 453 -14.15 -5.82 -1.99
N GLU A 454 -13.98 -7.11 -1.70
CA GLU A 454 -14.05 -7.64 -0.34
C GLU A 454 -12.84 -7.18 0.47
N GLN A 455 -11.64 -7.27 -0.11
CA GLN A 455 -10.38 -6.80 0.45
C GLN A 455 -10.40 -5.30 0.71
N ARG A 456 -10.96 -4.50 -0.20
CA ARG A 456 -11.12 -3.04 -0.01
C ARG A 456 -11.96 -2.73 1.22
N LEU A 457 -13.07 -3.45 1.42
CA LEU A 457 -13.93 -3.27 2.58
C LEU A 457 -13.23 -3.73 3.88
N GLU A 458 -12.51 -4.84 3.85
CA GLU A 458 -11.79 -5.37 5.02
C GLU A 458 -10.65 -4.44 5.46
N ILE A 459 -9.83 -3.98 4.51
CA ILE A 459 -8.78 -2.98 4.76
C ILE A 459 -9.41 -1.70 5.30
N SER A 460 -10.51 -1.24 4.69
CA SER A 460 -11.18 0.00 5.14
C SER A 460 -11.71 -0.11 6.56
N ALA A 461 -12.27 -1.27 6.95
CA ALA A 461 -12.71 -1.51 8.32
C ALA A 461 -11.56 -1.46 9.32
N GLN A 462 -10.41 -2.09 9.01
CA GLN A 462 -9.22 -2.06 9.86
C GLN A 462 -8.65 -0.65 10.01
N LEU A 463 -8.50 0.08 8.89
CA LEU A 463 -7.99 1.44 8.90
C LEU A 463 -8.96 2.43 9.57
N ALA A 464 -10.27 2.31 9.34
CA ALA A 464 -11.26 3.14 10.01
C ALA A 464 -11.22 2.92 11.53
N HIS A 465 -11.11 1.67 11.98
CA HIS A 465 -10.96 1.35 13.40
C HIS A 465 -9.70 1.98 14.00
N TYR A 466 -8.56 1.85 13.32
CA TYR A 466 -7.31 2.46 13.76
C TYR A 466 -7.40 4.00 13.84
N MET A 467 -7.91 4.64 12.79
CA MET A 467 -8.03 6.10 12.71
C MET A 467 -9.03 6.67 13.73
N ARG A 468 -10.11 5.95 14.05
CA ARG A 468 -11.01 6.30 15.16
C ARG A 468 -10.31 6.18 16.51
N GLY A 469 -9.49 5.13 16.70
CA GLY A 469 -8.69 4.93 17.91
C GLY A 469 -7.65 6.03 18.16
N GLU A 470 -6.96 6.48 17.11
CA GLU A 470 -6.01 7.60 17.17
C GLU A 470 -6.69 8.99 17.17
N GLN A 471 -8.03 9.05 17.19
CA GLN A 471 -8.84 10.28 17.23
C GLN A 471 -8.55 11.24 16.07
N VAL A 472 -8.37 10.67 14.88
CA VAL A 472 -8.33 11.42 13.63
C VAL A 472 -9.77 11.87 13.30
N GLU A 473 -10.23 12.94 13.95
CA GLU A 473 -11.57 13.52 13.76
C GLU A 473 -11.48 14.94 13.16
N ARG A 474 -12.24 15.17 12.08
CA ARG A 474 -12.37 16.45 11.36
C ARG A 474 -13.33 17.39 12.11
N ARG A 475 -12.91 18.63 12.40
CA ARG A 475 -13.86 19.71 12.76
C ARG A 475 -13.36 21.10 12.35
N GLY A 476 -13.92 21.63 11.25
CA GLY A 476 -13.72 23.01 10.78
C GLY A 476 -12.43 23.22 9.98
N ARG A 477 -11.87 24.44 10.01
CA ARG A 477 -10.70 24.88 9.22
C ARG A 477 -9.35 24.31 9.68
N ARG A 478 -9.30 23.49 10.73
CA ARG A 478 -8.08 22.83 11.22
C ARG A 478 -8.31 21.32 11.20
N LEU A 479 -7.37 20.58 10.64
CA LEU A 479 -7.60 19.22 10.14
C LEU A 479 -7.87 18.15 11.22
N PHE A 480 -7.54 18.33 12.50
CA PHE A 480 -7.74 17.27 13.53
C PHE A 480 -8.05 17.83 14.94
N THR A 481 -9.14 17.39 15.60
CA THR A 481 -9.51 17.78 16.98
C THR A 481 -10.16 16.64 17.78
N ARG A 482 -9.89 16.50 19.08
CA ARG A 482 -10.56 15.50 19.95
C ARG A 482 -11.96 15.93 20.41
N ARG A 483 -12.78 14.95 20.83
CA ARG A 483 -14.14 15.10 21.42
C ARG A 483 -14.19 15.90 22.74
N ASN A 484 -13.06 16.09 23.41
CA ASN A 484 -12.87 16.83 24.67
C ASN A 484 -12.25 18.23 24.51
N GLY A 485 -12.14 18.74 23.27
CA GLY A 485 -11.74 20.14 23.01
C GLY A 485 -10.24 20.42 23.09
N SER A 486 -9.41 19.43 23.42
CA SER A 486 -7.95 19.54 23.26
C SER A 486 -7.54 19.19 21.83
N VAL A 487 -6.82 20.10 21.18
CA VAL A 487 -6.29 19.94 19.82
C VAL A 487 -5.08 19.02 19.89
N ARG A 488 -5.15 17.81 19.33
CA ARG A 488 -3.94 17.04 19.00
C ARG A 488 -3.69 17.22 17.51
N ALA A 489 -2.81 18.17 17.17
CA ALA A 489 -2.36 18.34 15.79
C ALA A 489 -1.68 17.06 15.30
N LEU A 490 -1.77 16.77 14.00
CA LEU A 490 -1.01 15.68 13.37
C LEU A 490 0.48 15.93 13.62
N THR A 491 1.12 15.03 14.36
CA THR A 491 2.57 15.10 14.62
C THR A 491 3.33 14.22 13.65
N ILE A 492 4.61 14.52 13.43
CA ILE A 492 5.52 13.71 12.60
C ILE A 492 5.47 12.24 13.03
N GLU A 493 5.55 11.97 14.32
CA GLU A 493 5.51 10.61 14.87
C GLU A 493 4.18 9.90 14.59
N SER A 494 3.04 10.61 14.75
CA SER A 494 1.72 10.03 14.47
C SER A 494 1.53 9.72 12.98
N ALA A 495 2.02 10.59 12.09
CA ALA A 495 1.95 10.40 10.65
C ALA A 495 2.81 9.19 10.21
N LYS A 496 4.02 9.08 10.75
CA LYS A 496 4.91 7.92 10.50
C LYS A 496 4.27 6.60 10.92
N ARG A 497 3.67 6.56 12.10
CA ARG A 497 2.97 5.34 12.58
C ARG A 497 1.79 4.95 11.71
N LEU A 498 1.04 5.93 11.24
CA LEU A 498 -0.07 5.67 10.35
C LEU A 498 0.42 5.02 9.04
N ALA A 499 1.54 5.48 8.46
CA ALA A 499 2.15 4.84 7.30
C ALA A 499 2.57 3.39 7.59
N ILE A 500 3.15 3.13 8.78
CA ILE A 500 3.48 1.77 9.22
C ILE A 500 2.22 0.90 9.33
N GLU A 501 1.16 1.39 9.95
CA GLU A 501 -0.10 0.64 10.10
C GLU A 501 -0.71 0.34 8.72
N ILE A 502 -0.71 1.31 7.82
CA ILE A 502 -1.14 1.12 6.42
C ILE A 502 -0.35 -0.01 5.76
N ALA A 503 0.97 0.01 5.86
CA ALA A 503 1.82 -1.03 5.28
C ALA A 503 1.47 -2.42 5.87
N VAL A 504 1.23 -2.50 7.18
CA VAL A 504 0.88 -3.75 7.87
C VAL A 504 -0.50 -4.27 7.48
N VAL A 505 -1.49 -3.38 7.33
CA VAL A 505 -2.86 -3.75 6.94
C VAL A 505 -2.92 -4.19 5.48
N MET A 506 -2.12 -3.56 4.61
CA MET A 506 -2.09 -3.89 3.17
C MET A 506 -1.25 -5.15 2.86
N GLU A 507 -0.24 -5.46 3.67
CA GLU A 507 0.70 -6.57 3.46
C GLU A 507 0.04 -7.94 3.15
N PRO A 508 -1.02 -8.39 3.83
CA PRO A 508 -1.66 -9.68 3.54
C PRO A 508 -2.25 -9.77 2.13
N TYR A 509 -2.63 -8.64 1.53
CA TYR A 509 -3.38 -8.60 0.27
C TYR A 509 -2.50 -8.29 -0.93
N ILE A 510 -1.54 -7.37 -0.77
CA ILE A 510 -0.66 -6.94 -1.87
C ILE A 510 0.80 -7.38 -1.71
N HIS A 511 1.20 -7.87 -0.54
CA HIS A 511 2.55 -8.36 -0.25
C HIS A 511 3.67 -7.32 -0.48
N LEU A 512 3.53 -6.14 0.11
CA LEU A 512 4.52 -5.05 0.09
C LEU A 512 5.92 -5.51 0.50
N SER A 513 6.06 -6.55 1.31
CA SER A 513 7.36 -7.08 1.72
C SER A 513 8.15 -7.70 0.58
N ARG A 514 7.51 -8.11 -0.52
CA ARG A 514 8.17 -8.83 -1.60
C ARG A 514 8.97 -7.83 -2.44
N PRO A 515 10.28 -8.03 -2.65
CA PRO A 515 11.08 -7.09 -3.45
C PRO A 515 10.55 -6.87 -4.87
N MET A 516 9.95 -7.90 -5.49
CA MET A 516 9.31 -7.76 -6.81
C MET A 516 8.09 -6.84 -6.79
N VAL A 517 7.34 -6.83 -5.70
CA VAL A 517 6.16 -5.99 -5.49
C VAL A 517 6.58 -4.56 -5.24
N GLN A 518 7.57 -4.34 -4.37
CA GLN A 518 8.14 -3.01 -4.10
C GLN A 518 8.59 -2.32 -5.38
N ARG A 519 9.44 -3.01 -6.16
CA ARG A 519 9.90 -2.50 -7.45
C ARG A 519 8.77 -2.27 -8.43
N GLY A 520 7.76 -3.14 -8.44
CA GLY A 520 6.57 -2.95 -9.27
C GLY A 520 5.84 -1.66 -8.93
N PHE A 521 5.58 -1.40 -7.65
CA PHE A 521 4.95 -0.15 -7.22
C PHE A 521 5.83 1.06 -7.50
N GLU A 522 7.10 1.04 -7.07
CA GLU A 522 8.07 2.15 -7.20
C GLU A 522 8.40 2.51 -8.65
N SER A 523 8.32 1.55 -9.58
CA SER A 523 8.53 1.81 -11.02
C SER A 523 7.29 2.33 -11.75
N THR A 524 6.15 2.41 -11.08
CA THR A 524 4.92 2.98 -11.65
C THR A 524 4.64 4.35 -11.06
N ASN A 525 4.11 5.25 -11.89
CA ASN A 525 3.71 6.56 -11.42
C ASN A 525 2.49 6.45 -10.49
N ALA A 526 2.53 7.24 -9.42
CA ALA A 526 1.41 7.48 -8.54
C ALA A 526 0.33 8.31 -9.24
N THR A 527 -0.88 8.16 -8.74
CA THR A 527 -2.05 8.89 -9.16
C THR A 527 -1.92 10.34 -8.79
N TYR A 528 -2.29 11.19 -9.73
CA TYR A 528 -2.26 12.62 -9.51
C TYR A 528 -3.40 13.05 -8.58
N LEU A 529 -3.07 13.45 -7.35
CA LEU A 529 -4.06 13.88 -6.33
C LEU A 529 -4.04 15.39 -6.04
N GLY A 530 -3.57 16.21 -6.98
CA GLY A 530 -3.53 17.67 -6.77
C GLY A 530 -4.88 18.38 -6.87
N GLY A 531 -5.94 17.66 -7.29
CA GLY A 531 -7.33 18.10 -7.22
C GLY A 531 -7.98 17.89 -5.85
N LEU A 532 -7.28 17.28 -4.88
CA LEU A 532 -7.79 17.19 -3.51
C LEU A 532 -7.81 18.58 -2.86
N GLU A 533 -8.97 18.93 -2.31
CA GLU A 533 -9.18 20.16 -1.56
C GLU A 533 -9.77 19.85 -0.17
N PRO A 534 -9.41 20.63 0.86
CA PRO A 534 -9.89 20.41 2.23
C PRO A 534 -11.42 20.47 2.37
N ASP A 535 -12.11 21.21 1.50
CA ASP A 535 -13.54 21.47 1.61
C ASP A 535 -14.41 20.45 0.85
N MET A 536 -13.78 19.48 0.16
CA MET A 536 -14.49 18.42 -0.55
C MET A 536 -15.27 17.52 0.43
N SER A 537 -16.42 17.06 -0.04
CA SER A 537 -17.19 15.97 0.57
C SER A 537 -16.49 14.62 0.35
N ALA A 538 -16.76 13.65 1.24
CA ALA A 538 -16.26 12.29 1.10
C ALA A 538 -16.62 11.66 -0.27
N SER A 539 -17.83 11.93 -0.77
CA SER A 539 -18.28 11.46 -2.09
C SER A 539 -17.47 12.05 -3.25
N GLU A 540 -17.12 13.34 -3.18
CA GLU A 540 -16.29 13.99 -4.21
C GLU A 540 -14.87 13.45 -4.19
N LYS A 541 -14.29 13.22 -3.00
CA LYS A 541 -12.96 12.62 -2.86
C LYS A 541 -12.92 11.19 -3.42
N VAL A 542 -13.93 10.37 -3.13
CA VAL A 542 -14.07 9.03 -3.71
C VAL A 542 -14.19 9.10 -5.24
N ALA A 543 -15.05 9.97 -5.76
CA ALA A 543 -15.23 10.12 -7.20
C ALA A 543 -13.95 10.57 -7.91
N LEU A 544 -13.25 11.55 -7.34
CA LEU A 544 -11.94 12.00 -7.83
C LEU A 544 -10.95 10.85 -7.83
N GLY A 545 -10.79 10.16 -6.69
CA GLY A 545 -9.83 9.07 -6.55
C GLY A 545 -10.05 7.93 -7.54
N MET A 546 -11.31 7.51 -7.74
CA MET A 546 -11.66 6.49 -8.72
C MET A 546 -11.41 6.94 -10.17
N SER A 547 -11.69 8.21 -10.50
CA SER A 547 -11.41 8.74 -11.85
C SER A 547 -9.90 8.77 -12.11
N MET A 548 -9.14 9.35 -11.18
CA MET A 548 -7.71 9.52 -11.32
C MET A 548 -6.97 8.17 -11.35
N ALA A 549 -7.38 7.20 -10.51
CA ALA A 549 -6.78 5.85 -10.52
C ALA A 549 -6.94 5.13 -11.87
N LYS A 550 -8.02 5.43 -12.61
CA LYS A 550 -8.31 4.88 -13.94
C LYS A 550 -7.59 5.62 -15.07
N GLU A 551 -7.36 6.93 -14.91
CA GLU A 551 -6.74 7.78 -15.95
C GLU A 551 -5.22 7.62 -16.04
N VAL A 552 -4.55 7.18 -14.97
CA VAL A 552 -3.08 7.06 -14.95
C VAL A 552 -2.61 5.94 -15.88
N GLU A 553 -1.71 6.29 -16.77
CA GLU A 553 -1.07 5.44 -17.76
C GLU A 553 -0.38 4.23 -17.10
N GLN A 554 -0.42 3.11 -17.80
CA GLN A 554 0.15 1.84 -17.39
C GLN A 554 1.38 1.54 -18.25
N ASP A 555 2.47 2.27 -18.02
CA ASP A 555 3.74 2.08 -18.73
C ASP A 555 4.55 0.93 -18.10
N LEU A 556 4.93 -0.05 -18.93
CA LEU A 556 5.75 -1.20 -18.54
C LEU A 556 7.25 -0.98 -18.80
N GLY A 557 7.64 0.15 -19.38
CA GLY A 557 9.03 0.50 -19.69
C GLY A 557 9.91 0.55 -18.43
N PRO A 558 9.58 1.40 -17.44
CA PRO A 558 10.34 1.45 -16.19
C PRO A 558 10.33 0.12 -15.41
N PRO A 559 9.20 -0.61 -15.24
CA PRO A 559 9.22 -1.95 -14.66
C PRO A 559 10.19 -2.93 -15.35
N ALA A 560 10.32 -2.86 -16.68
CA ALA A 560 11.24 -3.69 -17.45
C ALA A 560 12.72 -3.31 -17.22
N GLU A 561 13.02 -2.02 -17.06
CA GLU A 561 14.36 -1.55 -16.68
C GLU A 561 14.75 -2.06 -15.28
N HIS A 562 13.85 -1.93 -14.30
CA HIS A 562 14.08 -2.43 -12.93
C HIS A 562 14.25 -3.96 -12.90
N LEU A 563 13.46 -4.69 -13.68
CA LEU A 563 13.61 -6.13 -13.83
C LEU A 563 15.01 -6.50 -14.35
N ALA A 564 15.51 -5.78 -15.37
CA ALA A 564 16.85 -6.02 -15.91
C ALA A 564 17.94 -5.79 -14.87
N VAL A 565 17.85 -4.71 -14.08
CA VAL A 565 18.78 -4.44 -12.95
C VAL A 565 18.81 -5.62 -11.99
N VAL A 566 17.66 -6.18 -11.66
CA VAL A 566 17.56 -7.29 -10.69
C VAL A 566 18.18 -8.56 -11.22
N LEU A 567 17.90 -8.90 -12.48
CA LEU A 567 18.47 -10.08 -13.12
C LEU A 567 20.00 -10.02 -13.15
N VAL A 568 20.56 -8.84 -13.46
CA VAL A 568 22.01 -8.64 -13.51
C VAL A 568 22.63 -8.57 -12.11
N ARG A 569 22.08 -7.76 -11.19
CA ARG A 569 22.69 -7.50 -9.87
C ARG A 569 22.45 -8.61 -8.85
N HIS A 570 21.22 -9.08 -8.72
CA HIS A 570 20.85 -10.03 -7.66
C HIS A 570 20.95 -11.48 -8.10
N TYR A 571 20.57 -11.76 -9.35
CA TYR A 571 20.61 -13.12 -9.90
C TYR A 571 21.87 -13.40 -10.72
N GLN A 572 22.76 -12.41 -10.87
CA GLN A 572 24.04 -12.52 -11.58
C GLN A 572 23.89 -13.11 -13.00
N VAL A 573 22.78 -12.79 -13.66
CA VAL A 573 22.50 -13.27 -15.02
C VAL A 573 22.92 -12.21 -16.03
N ALA A 574 23.81 -12.58 -16.96
CA ALA A 574 24.25 -11.65 -18.00
C ALA A 574 23.09 -11.29 -18.95
N LEU A 575 22.89 -9.99 -19.17
CA LEU A 575 21.88 -9.46 -20.08
C LEU A 575 22.42 -9.48 -21.52
N SER A 576 21.97 -10.46 -22.32
CA SER A 576 22.37 -10.56 -23.73
C SER A 576 21.75 -9.43 -24.58
N GLU A 577 22.39 -9.07 -25.70
CA GLU A 577 21.85 -8.04 -26.62
C GLU A 577 20.43 -8.37 -27.09
N GLY A 578 20.15 -9.65 -27.32
CA GLY A 578 18.80 -10.12 -27.65
C GLY A 578 17.80 -9.87 -26.52
N ALA A 579 18.17 -10.07 -25.26
CA ALA A 579 17.32 -9.76 -24.12
C ALA A 579 17.06 -8.25 -23.99
N GLN A 580 18.06 -7.42 -24.25
CA GLN A 580 17.89 -5.96 -24.27
C GLN A 580 16.90 -5.52 -25.38
N GLU A 581 17.03 -6.09 -26.57
CA GLU A 581 16.13 -5.79 -27.69
C GLU A 581 14.70 -6.27 -27.42
N PHE A 582 14.56 -7.44 -26.78
CA PHE A 582 13.26 -7.95 -26.35
C PHE A 582 12.59 -7.01 -25.35
N LEU A 583 13.29 -6.55 -24.31
CA LEU A 583 12.73 -5.63 -23.31
C LEU A 583 12.36 -4.27 -23.92
N HIS A 584 13.19 -3.75 -24.83
CA HIS A 584 12.91 -2.51 -25.54
C HIS A 584 11.68 -2.62 -26.45
N SER A 585 11.65 -3.62 -27.32
CA SER A 585 10.57 -3.79 -28.32
C SER A 585 9.24 -4.25 -27.72
N THR A 586 9.27 -5.02 -26.62
CA THR A 586 8.06 -5.58 -26.00
C THR A 586 7.47 -4.68 -24.93
N TYR A 587 8.32 -4.05 -24.11
CA TYR A 587 7.88 -3.31 -22.92
C TYR A 587 8.22 -1.82 -22.97
N GLY A 588 8.96 -1.33 -23.98
CA GLY A 588 9.29 0.09 -24.10
C GLY A 588 10.48 0.54 -23.24
N ALA A 589 11.23 -0.37 -22.64
CA ALA A 589 12.41 -0.05 -21.83
C ALA A 589 13.44 0.77 -22.62
N ARG A 590 14.08 1.77 -22.00
CA ARG A 590 15.03 2.65 -22.69
C ARG A 590 16.33 1.91 -23.00
N ARG A 591 16.66 1.84 -24.29
CA ARG A 591 17.86 1.16 -24.81
C ARG A 591 19.15 1.58 -24.10
N LYS A 592 19.36 2.89 -23.93
CA LYS A 592 20.54 3.45 -23.25
C LYS A 592 20.71 2.93 -21.82
N VAL A 593 19.61 2.77 -21.08
CA VAL A 593 19.63 2.26 -19.70
C VAL A 593 20.00 0.78 -19.68
N LEU A 594 19.40 -0.01 -20.57
CA LEU A 594 19.69 -1.45 -20.68
C LEU A 594 21.15 -1.74 -21.08
N GLU A 595 21.75 -0.90 -21.92
CA GLU A 595 23.17 -0.99 -22.30
C GLU A 595 24.09 -0.73 -21.10
N VAL A 596 23.81 0.31 -20.30
CA VAL A 596 24.54 0.59 -19.06
C VAL A 596 24.43 -0.58 -18.08
N ILE A 597 23.24 -1.17 -17.94
CA ILE A 597 23.01 -2.34 -17.08
C ILE A 597 23.77 -3.57 -17.59
N GLY A 598 23.78 -3.81 -18.91
CA GLY A 598 24.46 -4.95 -19.52
C GLY A 598 25.99 -4.92 -19.36
N ASN A 599 26.57 -3.73 -19.24
CA ASN A 599 28.01 -3.55 -19.03
C ASN A 599 28.44 -3.71 -17.55
N TYR A 600 27.51 -3.93 -16.63
CA TYR A 600 27.80 -4.10 -15.21
C TYR A 600 28.49 -5.45 -14.94
N SER A 601 29.72 -5.41 -14.41
CA SER A 601 30.45 -6.62 -14.00
C SER A 601 30.21 -6.91 -12.51
N PRO A 602 29.83 -8.15 -12.13
CA PRO A 602 29.37 -8.49 -10.78
C PRO A 602 30.48 -8.58 -9.70
N GLY A 603 31.62 -7.89 -9.88
CA GLY A 603 32.79 -7.98 -9.00
C GLY A 603 32.66 -7.29 -7.63
N GLU A 604 31.61 -6.50 -7.39
CA GLU A 604 31.46 -5.67 -6.18
C GLU A 604 30.10 -5.80 -5.48
N ALA A 605 29.42 -6.95 -5.61
CA ALA A 605 28.21 -7.17 -4.81
C ALA A 605 28.58 -7.34 -3.33
N ARG A 606 28.50 -6.25 -2.54
CA ARG A 606 28.59 -6.31 -1.08
C ARG A 606 27.56 -7.30 -0.55
N ALA A 607 28.01 -8.25 0.27
CA ALA A 607 27.12 -9.07 1.07
C ALA A 607 26.26 -8.15 1.95
N VAL A 608 24.96 -8.04 1.64
CA VAL A 608 24.01 -7.33 2.48
C VAL A 608 23.88 -8.15 3.76
N SER A 609 24.33 -7.60 4.89
CA SER A 609 24.11 -8.21 6.19
C SER A 609 22.63 -8.09 6.53
N PHE A 610 21.89 -9.20 6.49
CA PHE A 610 20.45 -9.26 6.78
C PHE A 610 20.13 -9.43 8.28
N LEU A 611 21.14 -9.35 9.14
CA LEU A 611 20.98 -9.57 10.59
C LEU A 611 20.68 -8.24 11.29
N SER A 612 19.37 -7.95 11.41
CA SER A 612 18.85 -6.91 12.28
C SER A 612 19.15 -7.20 13.76
N LEU A 613 19.11 -6.15 14.58
CA LEU A 613 19.22 -6.19 16.04
C LEU A 613 18.27 -7.22 16.68
N ARG A 614 18.66 -7.76 17.84
CA ARG A 614 17.83 -8.70 18.61
C ARG A 614 16.49 -8.04 18.98
N PRO A 615 15.34 -8.70 18.80
CA PRO A 615 14.06 -8.11 19.18
C PRO A 615 14.00 -7.83 20.69
N PRO A 616 13.31 -6.76 21.12
CA PRO A 616 13.27 -6.39 22.52
C PRO A 616 12.49 -7.41 23.36
N LEU A 617 12.91 -7.58 24.60
CA LEU A 617 12.34 -8.54 25.53
C LEU A 617 11.26 -7.87 26.39
N VAL A 618 9.99 -8.20 26.15
CA VAL A 618 8.89 -7.77 27.04
C VAL A 618 8.81 -8.72 28.25
N PRO A 619 9.08 -8.23 29.48
CA PRO A 619 9.12 -9.09 30.67
C PRO A 619 7.73 -9.63 31.04
N LYS A 620 7.71 -10.61 31.96
CA LYS A 620 6.42 -11.16 32.44
C LYS A 620 5.71 -10.08 33.27
N PRO A 621 4.37 -9.95 33.17
CA PRO A 621 3.62 -9.05 34.05
C PRO A 621 3.93 -9.35 35.52
N ARG A 622 4.20 -8.33 36.32
CA ARG A 622 4.55 -8.50 37.74
C ARG A 622 3.35 -9.09 38.50
N GLN A 623 3.62 -10.02 39.43
CA GLN A 623 2.57 -10.62 40.27
C GLN A 623 1.84 -9.56 41.12
N GLU A 624 2.54 -8.49 41.46
CA GLU A 624 2.06 -7.38 42.29
C GLU A 624 0.84 -6.68 41.67
N TRP A 625 0.81 -6.53 40.34
CA TRP A 625 -0.32 -5.92 39.64
C TRP A 625 -1.61 -6.71 39.86
N TYR A 626 -1.54 -8.04 39.74
CA TYR A 626 -2.67 -8.92 39.98
C TYR A 626 -3.07 -8.95 41.46
N ARG A 627 -2.10 -8.92 42.38
CA ARG A 627 -2.39 -8.83 43.82
C ARG A 627 -3.13 -7.54 44.17
N ALA A 628 -2.75 -6.41 43.57
CA ALA A 628 -3.45 -5.14 43.74
C ALA A 628 -4.90 -5.23 43.23
N LEU A 629 -5.13 -5.81 42.04
CA LEU A 629 -6.47 -6.02 41.48
C LEU A 629 -7.34 -6.95 42.32
N VAL A 630 -6.79 -8.06 42.82
CA VAL A 630 -7.52 -8.98 43.71
C VAL A 630 -7.94 -8.28 45.00
N ARG A 631 -7.03 -7.49 45.59
CA ARG A 631 -7.34 -6.71 46.81
C ARG A 631 -8.38 -5.63 46.56
N ALA A 632 -8.32 -4.93 45.42
CA ALA A 632 -9.34 -3.95 45.03
C ALA A 632 -10.72 -4.62 44.89
N ARG A 633 -10.79 -5.75 44.19
CA ARG A 633 -12.04 -6.51 43.99
C ARG A 633 -12.66 -6.95 45.32
N GLN A 634 -11.87 -7.42 46.28
CA GLN A 634 -12.35 -7.78 47.62
C GLN A 634 -13.02 -6.62 48.37
N GLN A 635 -12.65 -5.37 48.08
CA GLN A 635 -13.25 -4.19 48.71
C GLN A 635 -14.42 -3.61 47.90
N LEU A 636 -14.50 -3.92 46.60
CA LEU A 636 -15.52 -3.40 45.68
C LEU A 636 -16.78 -4.28 45.59
N GLY A 637 -16.71 -5.54 46.03
CA GLY A 637 -17.79 -6.54 45.94
C GLY A 637 -17.59 -7.48 44.76
#